data_AF-A0A8H7RNH6-F1
#
_entry.id   AF-A0A8H7RNH6-F1
#
_cell.length_a   1.000
_cell.length_b   1.000
_cell.length_c   1.000
_cell.angle_alpha   90.00
_cell.angle_beta   90.00
_cell.angle_gamma   90.00
#
_symmetry.space_group_name_H-M   'P 1'
#
loop_
_entity.id
_entity.type
_entity.pdbx_description
1 polymer ?
#
loop_
_entity_poly.entity_id
_entity_poly.type
_entity_poly.pdbx_seq_one_letter_code
_entity_poly.pdbx_strand_id
1 'polypeptide(L)'
;MDTELHSLVIEYKSCLFKLSEINTKVEKVNSSEQVIANHMSKVPDSDNLLPGPENKEKLNQVFTKLKLDVDTVFNRRIEDVNIAKINVQLYIDNTLWNLFSRTELNNHNLIFHNDPNRLADRKRLMEMITTLFELDRLQTHLEQDDEKEYDPFFHQLHEWMTQIITVYLHLCTIPEKKGILQLLTTTSRIYSWAIPLIQFNDLKKIHDFMDILVIVFEGDVWVEDDYIAVLDQLAVDFTFNKLVIESSSVKVTLEDDDSHSDTIFSLCSQITDTLMKAIRQLSHMKSVTKRLSQIVMHMSILLVESTATVKNCQDQMDAYISQLVHDFYDLKTGWFFLPNIPFKALSVDALWDVTMYLLKIKPTTAPKPTSLDQVLNENLPSITRFQYELADNGAQGFFLLSCLTNIATCIPPGVDEITCTVDANKNTLSACIITVISYTLFTIAFVDKNLREIFYKDVRDNFGPICKLHTFIISLLFRWTVQHISVMERMALYLFHSLNLNHWVILNDDLKLVHKLLSQESPTTPQQTAQILLAKYVIENLNYGYMGGSVDTNISKSQPWYSRKLPFLAYETHEEIAFILLDACQKVQPLPDANPTVENKGAIELVGSVTSAVSTYLPIADQMLLLKSTYTTTPNHANEFIQWAWSVALRLKLYDCNVSSRATDIEKSITLPFLRLVLNSYNDMSSSHSALLIYISFLLSATSRHFLRFESGDGWMKLLTILKRGKAEAIIQIFSEIIPSFVYMHGDDFFNDESLVDFFKHMIELKSDPMLVKAANTLLPKKHERITGVGIIIGSHVWQAHLIDSVSNLLDDSGQGFSYVDLVMHSWLKTVFRKHDWMWHHAYVNVVDTLSRLAFTLNRHQMVYHMLLEEQKRMEANKLASATSSPRITRFIKTMIPVSEGIYPSLLIGEWSVLNLKANTFNKTPGVENNLFWFAFEALVMETVLEKEYRDEFVIQLMAGDHLLDVNAVYQKLTISQKKPIEFFSVYRWLQHILVLPVQHVLLPLYLQMFFSLYYQPLDKITLGTLFFDKKSDMISRLRDYIASVQTYYGQKMSGNTVLNAEVLQQTFYAMWLWLGNVDLLSPGFDVRSLPSHYDVNRLSLCHGNAEDAQPWLHMDKYWMDLIDTDKLEQDFLQFPWQGSGKFRMNDDDNTSKTTVEDSISLSTTFRKQRFITAESTIIPLPSVTLIEPTV
;
A
#
# COMPACT_ATOMS: atom_id res chain seq x y z
N MET A 1 46.10 17.49 -57.88
CA MET A 1 45.72 18.89 -57.63
C MET A 1 45.27 19.48 -58.93
N ASP A 2 44.12 20.13 -58.90
CA ASP A 2 43.56 20.85 -60.03
C ASP A 2 44.06 22.30 -60.02
N THR A 3 45.01 22.60 -60.92
CA THR A 3 45.64 23.94 -61.00
C THR A 3 44.68 25.02 -61.45
N GLU A 4 43.63 24.66 -62.19
CA GLU A 4 42.64 25.59 -62.73
C GLU A 4 41.63 25.98 -61.65
N LEU A 5 41.12 24.99 -60.91
CA LEU A 5 40.27 25.23 -59.73
C LEU A 5 41.01 26.07 -58.67
N HIS A 6 42.28 25.76 -58.41
CA HIS A 6 43.09 26.52 -57.45
C HIS A 6 43.20 28.01 -57.83
N SER A 7 43.46 28.31 -59.10
CA SER A 7 43.56 29.68 -59.60
C SER A 7 42.23 30.44 -59.47
N LEU A 8 41.10 29.79 -59.82
CA LEU A 8 39.78 30.39 -59.76
C LEU A 8 39.35 30.70 -58.32
N VAL A 9 39.63 29.81 -57.36
CA VAL A 9 39.31 30.03 -55.94
C VAL A 9 40.18 31.13 -55.33
N ILE A 10 41.46 31.22 -55.71
CA ILE A 10 42.34 32.35 -55.30
C ILE A 10 41.85 33.68 -55.88
N GLU A 11 41.39 33.68 -57.13
CA GLU A 11 40.81 34.87 -57.76
C GLU A 11 39.56 35.33 -57.01
N TYR A 12 38.66 34.39 -56.67
CA TYR A 12 37.48 34.67 -55.84
C TYR A 12 37.85 35.28 -54.49
N LYS A 13 38.84 34.71 -53.79
CA LYS A 13 39.36 35.26 -52.52
C LYS A 13 39.93 36.68 -52.71
N SER A 14 40.72 36.90 -53.75
CA SER A 14 41.28 38.23 -54.06
C SER A 14 40.16 39.26 -54.32
N CYS A 15 39.09 38.86 -54.99
CA CYS A 15 37.92 39.72 -55.19
C CYS A 15 37.19 40.01 -53.87
N LEU A 16 37.02 39.01 -52.99
CA LEU A 16 36.42 39.18 -51.66
C LEU A 16 37.24 40.12 -50.77
N PHE A 17 38.57 40.00 -50.79
CA PHE A 17 39.46 40.90 -50.05
C PHE A 17 39.36 42.35 -50.55
N LYS A 18 39.30 42.55 -51.87
CA LYS A 18 39.07 43.88 -52.45
C LYS A 18 37.69 44.43 -52.09
N LEU A 19 36.67 43.58 -52.00
CA LEU A 19 35.33 43.97 -51.57
C LEU A 19 35.32 44.35 -50.09
N SER A 20 35.98 43.59 -49.20
CA SER A 20 36.07 43.93 -47.77
C SER A 20 36.88 45.22 -47.54
N GLU A 21 37.96 45.43 -48.28
CA GLU A 21 38.73 46.68 -48.24
C GLU A 21 37.87 47.89 -48.66
N ILE A 22 37.02 47.72 -49.67
CA ILE A 22 36.12 48.80 -50.13
C ILE A 22 34.96 48.96 -49.16
N ASN A 23 34.43 47.88 -48.57
CA ASN A 23 33.38 47.95 -47.55
C ASN A 23 33.86 48.73 -46.31
N THR A 24 35.07 48.46 -45.82
CA THR A 24 35.65 49.24 -44.71
C THR A 24 35.88 50.71 -45.09
N LYS A 25 36.18 51.00 -46.35
CA LYS A 25 36.24 52.38 -46.87
C LYS A 25 34.85 53.02 -46.95
N VAL A 26 33.82 52.29 -47.36
CA VAL A 26 32.40 52.73 -47.36
C VAL A 26 31.95 53.05 -45.94
N GLU A 27 32.25 52.19 -44.97
CA GLU A 27 31.97 52.42 -43.54
C GLU A 27 32.73 53.64 -43.00
N LYS A 28 33.98 53.85 -43.40
CA LYS A 28 34.75 55.07 -43.08
C LYS A 28 34.14 56.33 -43.72
N VAL A 29 33.63 56.25 -44.94
CA VAL A 29 32.95 57.36 -45.63
C VAL A 29 31.64 57.69 -44.94
N ASN A 30 30.82 56.67 -44.64
CA ASN A 30 29.53 56.84 -43.94
C ASN A 30 29.73 57.37 -42.51
N SER A 31 30.71 56.86 -41.76
CA SER A 31 31.04 57.37 -40.43
C SER A 31 31.61 58.80 -40.47
N SER A 32 32.43 59.14 -41.47
CA SER A 32 32.92 60.51 -41.68
C SER A 32 31.80 61.48 -42.07
N GLU A 33 30.85 61.05 -42.90
CA GLU A 33 29.61 61.80 -43.22
C GLU A 33 28.80 62.04 -41.95
N GLN A 34 28.61 61.02 -41.11
CA GLN A 34 27.91 61.13 -39.83
C GLN A 34 28.62 62.08 -38.85
N VAL A 35 29.95 62.04 -38.79
CA VAL A 35 30.77 62.95 -37.97
C VAL A 35 30.66 64.40 -38.47
N ILE A 36 30.69 64.62 -39.79
CA ILE A 36 30.59 65.95 -40.40
C ILE A 36 29.15 66.51 -40.30
N ALA A 37 28.13 65.66 -40.48
CA ALA A 37 26.73 66.02 -40.25
C ALA A 37 26.48 66.40 -38.78
N ASN A 38 27.04 65.63 -37.83
CA ASN A 38 26.98 65.93 -36.40
C ASN A 38 27.76 67.22 -36.02
N HIS A 39 28.84 67.55 -36.74
CA HIS A 39 29.57 68.80 -36.54
C HIS A 39 28.80 70.00 -37.11
N MET A 40 28.12 69.85 -38.25
CA MET A 40 27.27 70.86 -38.87
C MET A 40 25.96 71.13 -38.11
N SER A 41 25.47 70.17 -37.31
CA SER A 41 24.28 70.33 -36.45
C SER A 41 24.58 70.93 -35.07
N LYS A 42 25.87 71.01 -34.67
CA LYS A 42 26.31 71.51 -33.35
C LYS A 42 26.86 72.94 -33.35
N VAL A 43 26.95 73.61 -34.51
CA VAL A 43 27.38 75.02 -34.60
C VAL A 43 26.18 75.95 -34.29
N PRO A 44 26.21 76.76 -33.22
CA PRO A 44 25.17 77.75 -32.90
C PRO A 44 25.27 78.98 -33.83
N ASP A 45 24.15 79.65 -34.10
CA ASP A 45 23.98 80.85 -34.94
C ASP A 45 24.74 82.13 -34.47
N SER A 46 25.83 81.99 -33.71
CA SER A 46 26.53 83.13 -33.09
C SER A 46 27.93 83.42 -33.61
N ASP A 47 28.41 82.76 -34.67
CA ASP A 47 29.67 83.14 -35.33
C ASP A 47 29.46 83.41 -36.83
N ASN A 48 29.75 84.67 -37.22
CA ASN A 48 29.62 85.29 -38.54
C ASN A 48 30.57 84.72 -39.63
N LEU A 49 30.70 83.40 -39.69
CA LEU A 49 31.37 82.64 -40.75
C LEU A 49 30.47 81.48 -41.21
N LEU A 50 29.18 81.77 -41.40
CA LEU A 50 28.26 80.91 -42.16
C LEU A 50 28.82 80.74 -43.59
N PRO A 51 29.07 79.50 -44.06
CA PRO A 51 29.07 79.24 -45.48
C PRO A 51 27.63 79.50 -45.95
N GLY A 52 27.42 80.47 -46.84
CA GLY A 52 26.11 80.72 -47.45
C GLY A 52 25.51 79.43 -48.03
N PRO A 53 24.19 79.38 -48.29
CA PRO A 53 23.48 78.18 -48.76
C PRO A 53 24.20 77.46 -49.91
N GLU A 54 24.92 78.19 -50.78
CA GLU A 54 25.76 77.64 -51.85
C GLU A 54 26.87 76.69 -51.40
N ASN A 55 27.53 76.92 -50.25
CA ASN A 55 28.64 76.09 -49.78
C ASN A 55 28.16 74.79 -49.11
N LYS A 56 26.99 74.83 -48.47
CA LYS A 56 26.33 73.65 -47.91
C LYS A 56 25.80 72.74 -49.02
N GLU A 57 25.28 73.36 -50.08
CA GLU A 57 24.84 72.68 -51.30
C GLU A 57 26.03 72.07 -52.07
N LYS A 58 27.17 72.78 -52.19
CA LYS A 58 28.41 72.21 -52.75
C LYS A 58 28.97 71.05 -51.93
N LEU A 59 28.99 71.14 -50.61
CA LEU A 59 29.47 70.05 -49.74
C LEU A 59 28.55 68.82 -49.85
N ASN A 60 27.23 69.02 -49.85
CA ASN A 60 26.27 67.96 -50.08
C ASN A 60 26.45 67.34 -51.47
N GLN A 61 26.64 68.14 -52.53
CA GLN A 61 26.94 67.65 -53.88
C GLN A 61 28.24 66.82 -53.92
N VAL A 62 29.27 67.23 -53.18
CA VAL A 62 30.53 66.46 -53.06
C VAL A 62 30.30 65.14 -52.33
N PHE A 63 29.55 65.11 -51.23
CA PHE A 63 29.18 63.86 -50.56
C PHE A 63 28.32 62.97 -51.43
N THR A 64 27.30 63.53 -52.10
CA THR A 64 26.44 62.72 -52.99
C THR A 64 27.24 62.14 -54.14
N LYS A 65 28.17 62.92 -54.72
CA LYS A 65 29.05 62.45 -55.79
C LYS A 65 30.04 61.40 -55.28
N LEU A 66 30.70 61.63 -54.14
CA LEU A 66 31.63 60.67 -53.53
C LEU A 66 30.91 59.37 -53.15
N LYS A 67 29.67 59.45 -52.65
CA LYS A 67 28.84 58.30 -52.31
C LYS A 67 28.40 57.54 -53.56
N LEU A 68 28.01 58.24 -54.63
CA LEU A 68 27.74 57.63 -55.93
C LEU A 68 29.00 56.95 -56.51
N ASP A 69 30.17 57.57 -56.40
CA ASP A 69 31.45 57.03 -56.88
C ASP A 69 31.89 55.81 -56.04
N VAL A 70 31.70 55.85 -54.73
CA VAL A 70 31.99 54.75 -53.80
C VAL A 70 30.98 53.60 -53.98
N ASP A 71 29.69 53.89 -54.10
CA ASP A 71 28.62 52.91 -54.32
C ASP A 71 28.76 52.26 -55.71
N THR A 72 29.13 53.01 -56.76
CA THR A 72 29.41 52.42 -58.07
C THR A 72 30.62 51.51 -58.03
N VAL A 73 31.69 51.89 -57.33
CA VAL A 73 32.87 51.02 -57.13
C VAL A 73 32.54 49.81 -56.25
N PHE A 74 31.74 49.97 -55.20
CA PHE A 74 31.31 48.89 -54.31
C PHE A 74 30.41 47.89 -55.04
N ASN A 75 29.39 48.36 -55.78
CA ASN A 75 28.52 47.53 -56.60
C ASN A 75 29.31 46.81 -57.70
N ARG A 76 30.26 47.49 -58.34
CA ARG A 76 31.16 46.85 -59.32
C ARG A 76 32.00 45.74 -58.68
N ARG A 77 32.43 45.91 -57.43
CA ARG A 77 33.22 44.90 -56.70
C ARG A 77 32.38 43.73 -56.21
N ILE A 78 31.12 43.98 -55.84
CA ILE A 78 30.13 42.92 -55.62
C ILE A 78 29.95 42.12 -56.91
N GLU A 79 29.84 42.79 -58.04
CA GLU A 79 29.71 42.15 -59.35
C GLU A 79 30.96 41.35 -59.72
N ASP A 80 32.18 41.90 -59.50
CA ASP A 80 33.45 41.17 -59.66
C ASP A 80 33.50 39.90 -58.78
N VAL A 81 33.06 39.98 -57.52
CA VAL A 81 32.98 38.84 -56.59
C VAL A 81 31.95 37.81 -57.06
N ASN A 82 30.78 38.25 -57.51
CA ASN A 82 29.73 37.38 -58.02
C ASN A 82 30.18 36.67 -59.31
N ILE A 83 30.86 37.37 -60.21
CA ILE A 83 31.43 36.77 -61.43
C ILE A 83 32.49 35.72 -61.06
N ALA A 84 33.41 36.04 -60.15
CA ALA A 84 34.41 35.08 -59.70
C ALA A 84 33.78 33.85 -59.02
N LYS A 85 32.75 34.05 -58.18
CA LYS A 85 31.96 32.97 -57.57
C LYS A 85 31.26 32.10 -58.62
N ILE A 86 30.61 32.74 -59.60
CA ILE A 86 29.94 32.05 -60.72
C ILE A 86 30.95 31.28 -61.57
N ASN A 87 32.15 31.81 -61.80
CA ASN A 87 33.19 31.10 -62.56
C ASN A 87 33.65 29.83 -61.85
N VAL A 88 33.86 29.87 -60.53
CA VAL A 88 34.16 28.66 -59.73
C VAL A 88 32.98 27.68 -59.79
N GLN A 89 31.75 28.16 -59.57
CA GLN A 89 30.55 27.33 -59.60
C GLN A 89 30.35 26.67 -60.98
N LEU A 90 30.50 27.42 -62.07
CA LEU A 90 30.40 26.91 -63.44
C LEU A 90 31.51 25.88 -63.72
N TYR A 91 32.72 26.08 -63.20
CA TYR A 91 33.79 25.10 -63.34
C TYR A 91 33.42 23.78 -62.64
N ILE A 92 32.90 23.86 -61.41
CA ILE A 92 32.43 22.71 -60.65
C ILE A 92 31.27 22.02 -61.38
N ASP A 93 30.22 22.77 -61.74
CA ASP A 93 29.02 22.23 -62.39
C ASP A 93 29.34 21.64 -63.77
N ASN A 94 30.20 22.27 -64.58
CA ASN A 94 30.65 21.71 -65.85
C ASN A 94 31.46 20.43 -65.66
N THR A 95 32.30 20.38 -64.63
CA THR A 95 33.09 19.18 -64.32
C THR A 95 32.18 18.04 -63.87
N LEU A 96 31.19 18.32 -63.02
CA LEU A 96 30.17 17.36 -62.59
C LEU A 96 29.26 16.91 -63.76
N TRP A 97 28.88 17.83 -64.65
CA TRP A 97 28.00 17.57 -65.80
C TRP A 97 28.66 16.67 -66.86
N ASN A 98 29.99 16.75 -66.95
CA ASN A 98 30.81 15.99 -67.90
C ASN A 98 31.33 14.65 -67.34
N LEU A 99 30.94 14.28 -66.11
CA LEU A 99 31.26 12.95 -65.56
C LEU A 99 30.62 11.86 -66.42
N PHE A 100 31.41 10.82 -66.75
CA PHE A 100 30.91 9.64 -67.44
C PHE A 100 29.82 8.93 -66.62
N SER A 101 29.97 8.97 -65.30
CA SER A 101 29.09 8.31 -64.31
C SER A 101 27.74 9.02 -64.07
N ARG A 102 27.43 10.09 -64.82
CA ARG A 102 26.30 10.98 -64.53
C ARG A 102 24.90 10.36 -64.68
N THR A 103 24.71 9.42 -65.60
CA THR A 103 23.42 8.72 -65.80
C THR A 103 23.12 7.70 -64.69
N GLU A 104 24.14 7.26 -63.95
CA GLU A 104 24.05 6.23 -62.90
C GLU A 104 23.68 6.82 -61.53
N LEU A 105 24.00 8.10 -61.29
CA LEU A 105 23.59 8.85 -60.09
C LEU A 105 22.06 8.93 -59.93
N ASN A 106 21.29 8.82 -61.02
CA ASN A 106 19.83 8.88 -61.02
C ASN A 106 19.12 7.55 -60.70
N ASN A 107 19.80 6.39 -60.80
CA ASN A 107 19.15 5.07 -60.74
C ASN A 107 19.58 4.17 -59.56
N HIS A 108 20.44 4.66 -58.66
CA HIS A 108 20.86 4.02 -57.39
C HIS A 108 21.44 2.58 -57.47
N ASN A 109 21.65 1.99 -58.64
CA ASN A 109 22.28 0.68 -58.82
C ASN A 109 23.53 0.76 -59.70
N LEU A 110 24.72 0.67 -59.07
CA LEU A 110 26.02 0.63 -59.71
C LEU A 110 26.37 -0.82 -60.12
N ILE A 111 26.45 -1.11 -61.41
CA ILE A 111 26.56 -2.50 -61.92
C ILE A 111 28.03 -2.95 -62.07
N PHE A 112 29.04 -2.06 -62.15
CA PHE A 112 30.47 -2.45 -62.28
C PHE A 112 31.48 -1.43 -61.69
N HIS A 113 32.12 -1.73 -60.55
CA HIS A 113 33.06 -0.79 -59.88
C HIS A 113 34.44 -0.59 -60.56
N ASN A 114 34.84 -1.40 -61.55
CA ASN A 114 36.22 -1.43 -62.09
C ASN A 114 36.40 -0.83 -63.50
N ASP A 115 35.44 -0.05 -64.01
CA ASP A 115 35.55 0.59 -65.33
C ASP A 115 36.64 1.69 -65.33
N PRO A 116 37.59 1.71 -66.30
CA PRO A 116 38.65 2.72 -66.39
C PRO A 116 38.13 4.16 -66.49
N ASN A 117 36.97 4.39 -67.10
CA ASN A 117 36.38 5.73 -67.20
C ASN A 117 35.83 6.20 -65.84
N ARG A 118 35.25 5.29 -65.06
CA ARG A 118 34.78 5.57 -63.69
C ARG A 118 35.94 5.79 -62.71
N LEU A 119 37.10 5.16 -62.93
CA LEU A 119 38.33 5.40 -62.16
C LEU A 119 38.93 6.77 -62.49
N ALA A 120 38.85 7.21 -63.75
CA ALA A 120 39.28 8.54 -64.17
C ALA A 120 38.39 9.64 -63.58
N ASP A 121 37.05 9.45 -63.59
CA ASP A 121 36.09 10.35 -62.93
C ASP A 121 36.41 10.51 -61.43
N ARG A 122 36.61 9.41 -60.71
CA ARG A 122 36.97 9.41 -59.27
C ARG A 122 38.28 10.13 -59.00
N LYS A 123 39.32 9.84 -59.78
CA LYS A 123 40.64 10.50 -59.63
C LYS A 123 40.52 12.00 -59.82
N ARG A 124 39.77 12.46 -60.83
CA ARG A 124 39.54 13.88 -61.10
C ARG A 124 38.79 14.57 -59.97
N LEU A 125 37.73 13.97 -59.45
CA LEU A 125 36.99 14.50 -58.30
C LEU A 125 37.87 14.58 -57.03
N MET A 126 38.68 13.55 -56.76
CA MET A 126 39.61 13.58 -55.63
C MET A 126 40.71 14.64 -55.77
N GLU A 127 41.19 14.90 -56.99
CA GLU A 127 42.12 16.00 -57.27
C GLU A 127 41.52 17.38 -57.00
N MET A 128 40.23 17.58 -57.26
CA MET A 128 39.51 18.81 -56.89
C MET A 128 39.30 18.90 -55.37
N ILE A 129 38.86 17.82 -54.72
CA ILE A 129 38.64 17.76 -53.27
C ILE A 129 39.93 18.08 -52.51
N THR A 130 41.05 17.43 -52.87
CA THR A 130 42.36 17.67 -52.25
C THR A 130 42.83 19.11 -52.41
N THR A 131 42.57 19.73 -53.57
CA THR A 131 42.88 21.14 -53.81
C THR A 131 42.04 22.08 -52.92
N LEU A 132 40.76 21.77 -52.69
CA LEU A 132 39.91 22.57 -51.80
C LEU A 132 40.29 22.42 -50.32
N PHE A 133 40.60 21.20 -49.85
CA PHE A 133 41.09 20.97 -48.49
C PHE A 133 42.45 21.63 -48.23
N GLU A 134 43.34 21.66 -49.22
CA GLU A 134 44.63 22.37 -49.09
C GLU A 134 44.44 23.89 -48.97
N LEU A 135 43.50 24.46 -49.72
CA LEU A 135 43.14 25.87 -49.64
C LEU A 135 42.49 26.24 -48.30
N ASP A 136 41.66 25.36 -47.75
CA ASP A 136 41.08 25.50 -46.40
C ASP A 136 42.20 25.52 -45.34
N ARG A 137 43.10 24.52 -45.37
CA ARG A 137 44.19 24.35 -44.39
C ARG A 137 45.26 25.45 -44.43
N LEU A 138 45.69 25.88 -45.62
CA LEU A 138 46.71 26.94 -45.77
C LEU A 138 46.24 28.27 -45.17
N GLN A 139 44.94 28.43 -44.95
CA GLN A 139 44.31 29.68 -44.60
C GLN A 139 43.87 29.77 -43.14
N THR A 140 43.50 28.64 -42.52
CA THR A 140 43.24 28.55 -41.07
C THR A 140 44.47 28.92 -40.23
N HIS A 141 45.68 28.78 -40.78
CA HIS A 141 46.94 29.14 -40.08
C HIS A 141 47.29 30.64 -40.09
N LEU A 142 46.62 31.47 -40.91
CA LEU A 142 46.99 32.89 -41.08
C LEU A 142 46.13 33.87 -40.25
N GLU A 143 45.03 33.42 -39.67
CA GLU A 143 44.09 34.28 -38.93
C GLU A 143 43.84 33.70 -37.52
N GLN A 144 44.70 34.05 -36.56
CA GLN A 144 44.59 33.68 -35.14
C GLN A 144 43.92 34.77 -34.26
N ASP A 145 43.14 35.69 -34.86
CA ASP A 145 42.40 36.70 -34.08
C ASP A 145 40.93 36.25 -33.86
N ASP A 146 40.66 35.81 -32.64
CA ASP A 146 39.49 35.07 -32.13
C ASP A 146 38.10 35.79 -32.15
N GLU A 147 37.85 36.82 -32.96
CA GLU A 147 36.61 37.62 -32.78
C GLU A 147 35.76 37.93 -34.04
N LYS A 148 35.87 37.16 -35.14
CA LYS A 148 34.93 37.33 -36.28
C LYS A 148 34.14 36.06 -36.58
N GLU A 149 32.87 36.09 -36.16
CA GLU A 149 31.91 34.98 -36.13
C GLU A 149 31.35 34.57 -37.53
N TYR A 150 31.75 35.22 -38.63
CA TYR A 150 31.29 34.86 -39.98
C TYR A 150 32.26 35.32 -41.09
N ASP A 151 33.03 34.39 -41.68
CA ASP A 151 33.79 34.66 -42.91
C ASP A 151 33.03 34.08 -44.13
N PRO A 152 32.49 34.94 -45.02
CA PRO A 152 31.77 34.49 -46.21
C PRO A 152 32.62 33.67 -47.18
N PHE A 153 33.96 33.73 -47.09
CA PHE A 153 34.85 32.87 -47.90
C PHE A 153 34.74 31.41 -47.48
N PHE A 154 34.91 31.11 -46.19
CA PHE A 154 34.86 29.74 -45.66
C PHE A 154 33.48 29.11 -45.84
N HIS A 155 32.40 29.87 -45.61
CA HIS A 155 31.03 29.38 -45.86
C HIS A 155 30.84 28.93 -47.32
N GLN A 156 31.31 29.73 -48.28
CA GLN A 156 31.17 29.38 -49.70
C GLN A 156 32.09 28.21 -50.10
N LEU A 157 33.30 28.16 -49.55
CA LEU A 157 34.24 27.07 -49.76
C LEU A 157 33.66 25.74 -49.26
N HIS A 158 33.06 25.75 -48.07
CA HIS A 158 32.41 24.57 -47.46
C HIS A 158 31.16 24.12 -48.25
N GLU A 159 30.39 25.04 -48.84
CA GLU A 159 29.31 24.69 -49.79
C GLU A 159 29.84 23.95 -51.02
N TRP A 160 30.93 24.46 -51.63
CA TRP A 160 31.57 23.81 -52.78
C TRP A 160 32.15 22.44 -52.43
N MET A 161 32.81 22.34 -51.28
CA MET A 161 33.30 21.06 -50.75
C MET A 161 32.14 20.09 -50.53
N THR A 162 31.04 20.52 -49.93
CA THR A 162 29.85 19.69 -49.69
C THR A 162 29.26 19.18 -51.00
N GLN A 163 29.12 20.04 -52.02
CA GLN A 163 28.58 19.66 -53.32
C GLN A 163 29.44 18.59 -54.01
N ILE A 164 30.77 18.77 -54.04
CA ILE A 164 31.69 17.85 -54.72
C ILE A 164 31.84 16.54 -53.95
N ILE A 165 32.02 16.62 -52.62
CA ILE A 165 32.21 15.45 -51.76
C ILE A 165 30.94 14.58 -51.75
N THR A 166 29.75 15.19 -51.75
CA THR A 166 28.49 14.41 -51.83
C THR A 166 28.43 13.57 -53.10
N VAL A 167 28.76 14.15 -54.26
CA VAL A 167 28.79 13.39 -55.53
C VAL A 167 29.89 12.32 -55.52
N TYR A 168 31.05 12.64 -54.95
CA TYR A 168 32.16 11.69 -54.81
C TYR A 168 31.78 10.48 -53.94
N LEU A 169 31.13 10.70 -52.78
CA LEU A 169 30.74 9.64 -51.84
C LEU A 169 29.72 8.64 -52.43
N HIS A 170 28.89 9.05 -53.39
CA HIS A 170 27.97 8.16 -54.12
C HIS A 170 28.67 7.22 -55.11
N LEU A 171 29.88 7.59 -55.55
CA LEU A 171 30.66 6.84 -56.56
C LEU A 171 31.78 5.98 -55.93
N CYS A 172 32.04 6.15 -54.62
CA CYS A 172 33.20 5.62 -53.94
C CYS A 172 32.97 4.31 -53.18
N THR A 173 34.05 3.52 -53.08
CA THR A 173 34.18 2.34 -52.22
C THR A 173 34.54 2.73 -50.78
N ILE A 174 34.34 1.83 -49.82
CA ILE A 174 34.64 2.05 -48.38
C ILE A 174 36.05 2.64 -48.11
N PRO A 175 37.17 2.15 -48.71
CA PRO A 175 38.49 2.73 -48.47
C PRO A 175 38.64 4.18 -48.97
N GLU A 176 37.97 4.54 -50.07
CA GLU A 176 37.96 5.91 -50.59
C GLU A 176 37.14 6.85 -49.67
N LYS A 177 36.08 6.34 -49.04
CA LYS A 177 35.32 7.06 -48.00
C LYS A 177 36.17 7.28 -46.74
N LYS A 178 37.00 6.31 -46.33
CA LYS A 178 37.99 6.49 -45.24
C LYS A 178 38.98 7.62 -45.55
N GLY A 179 39.43 7.73 -46.80
CA GLY A 179 40.33 8.81 -47.23
C GLY A 179 39.73 10.22 -47.10
N ILE A 180 38.42 10.38 -47.34
CA ILE A 180 37.72 11.65 -47.09
C ILE A 180 37.61 11.94 -45.60
N LEU A 181 37.31 10.92 -44.78
CA LEU A 181 37.26 11.07 -43.33
C LEU A 181 38.62 11.49 -42.74
N GLN A 182 39.73 10.96 -43.25
CA GLN A 182 41.08 11.38 -42.88
C GLN A 182 41.42 12.82 -43.30
N LEU A 183 40.83 13.32 -44.38
CA LEU A 183 40.99 14.74 -44.74
C LEU A 183 40.16 15.63 -43.81
N LEU A 184 38.96 15.18 -43.44
CA LEU A 184 38.10 15.85 -42.47
C LEU A 184 38.77 15.97 -41.10
N THR A 185 39.50 14.96 -40.61
CA THR A 185 40.22 15.06 -39.31
C THR A 185 41.25 16.19 -39.24
N THR A 186 41.66 16.74 -40.39
CA THR A 186 42.59 17.87 -40.49
C THR A 186 41.91 19.26 -40.53
N THR A 187 40.57 19.30 -40.47
CA THR A 187 39.76 20.54 -40.53
C THR A 187 39.02 20.80 -39.22
N SER A 188 38.81 22.06 -38.85
CA SER A 188 38.10 22.49 -37.63
C SER A 188 36.62 22.83 -37.90
N ARG A 189 35.73 22.68 -36.90
CA ARG A 189 34.30 23.11 -36.93
C ARG A 189 33.43 22.41 -37.98
N ILE A 190 33.71 21.12 -38.18
CA ILE A 190 33.04 20.23 -39.12
C ILE A 190 31.56 20.06 -38.80
N TYR A 191 31.17 20.14 -37.52
CA TYR A 191 29.78 19.99 -37.08
C TYR A 191 28.80 20.94 -37.79
N SER A 192 29.28 22.10 -38.27
CA SER A 192 28.43 23.12 -38.88
C SER A 192 28.03 22.83 -40.34
N TRP A 193 28.81 22.05 -41.08
CA TRP A 193 28.61 21.86 -42.53
C TRP A 193 28.85 20.43 -43.03
N ALA A 194 29.76 19.67 -42.42
CA ALA A 194 30.24 18.40 -42.96
C ALA A 194 29.54 17.15 -42.39
N ILE A 195 28.58 17.30 -41.45
CA ILE A 195 27.78 16.17 -40.92
C ILE A 195 27.16 15.30 -42.03
N PRO A 196 26.52 15.85 -43.09
CA PRO A 196 25.93 15.02 -44.16
C PRO A 196 26.95 14.18 -44.94
N LEU A 197 28.24 14.52 -44.86
CA LEU A 197 29.32 13.84 -45.58
C LEU A 197 29.80 12.57 -44.85
N ILE A 198 29.36 12.35 -43.61
CA ILE A 198 29.80 11.25 -42.75
C ILE A 198 28.70 10.18 -42.70
N GLN A 199 28.24 9.66 -43.85
CA GLN A 199 27.20 8.61 -43.88
C GLN A 199 27.76 7.27 -44.37
N PHE A 200 27.84 6.29 -43.47
CA PHE A 200 28.29 4.92 -43.75
C PHE A 200 27.13 3.91 -43.67
N ASN A 201 26.32 3.80 -44.73
CA ASN A 201 25.09 2.99 -44.72
C ASN A 201 25.29 1.46 -44.85
N ASP A 202 26.52 0.95 -45.02
CA ASP A 202 26.77 -0.46 -45.40
C ASP A 202 28.07 -1.05 -44.78
N LEU A 203 28.30 -0.82 -43.48
CA LEU A 203 29.43 -1.42 -42.76
C LEU A 203 29.17 -2.89 -42.43
N LYS A 204 29.40 -3.78 -43.41
CA LYS A 204 29.25 -5.25 -43.25
C LYS A 204 30.49 -5.96 -42.69
N LYS A 205 31.62 -5.23 -42.53
CA LYS A 205 32.90 -5.79 -42.08
C LYS A 205 33.40 -5.06 -40.84
N ILE A 206 33.69 -5.83 -39.80
CA ILE A 206 34.23 -5.38 -38.51
C ILE A 206 35.51 -4.54 -38.67
N HIS A 207 36.45 -4.99 -39.51
CA HIS A 207 37.73 -4.29 -39.69
C HIS A 207 37.51 -2.88 -40.27
N ASP A 208 36.52 -2.73 -41.15
CA ASP A 208 36.21 -1.42 -41.72
C ASP A 208 35.62 -0.46 -40.69
N PHE A 209 34.84 -0.97 -39.72
CA PHE A 209 34.31 -0.18 -38.61
C PHE A 209 35.40 0.22 -37.61
N MET A 210 36.30 -0.70 -37.26
CA MET A 210 37.43 -0.44 -36.35
C MET A 210 38.38 0.61 -36.93
N ASP A 211 38.73 0.51 -38.20
CA ASP A 211 39.58 1.50 -38.86
C ASP A 211 38.95 2.89 -38.85
N ILE A 212 37.61 2.98 -39.03
CA ILE A 212 36.89 4.25 -38.98
C ILE A 212 36.95 4.86 -37.57
N LEU A 213 36.71 4.06 -36.52
CA LEU A 213 36.80 4.55 -35.14
C LEU A 213 38.21 5.05 -34.80
N VAL A 214 39.26 4.34 -35.23
CA VAL A 214 40.65 4.77 -35.03
C VAL A 214 40.91 6.11 -35.73
N ILE A 215 40.49 6.26 -37.00
CA ILE A 215 40.64 7.53 -37.74
C ILE A 215 39.92 8.69 -37.03
N VAL A 216 38.71 8.45 -36.52
CA VAL A 216 37.92 9.47 -35.80
C VAL A 216 38.64 9.97 -34.54
N PHE A 217 39.31 9.07 -33.80
CA PHE A 217 40.01 9.42 -32.57
C PHE A 217 41.45 9.94 -32.78
N GLU A 218 41.93 10.02 -34.02
CA GLU A 218 43.21 10.64 -34.40
C GLU A 218 43.09 12.15 -34.74
N GLY A 219 41.90 12.76 -34.61
CA GLY A 219 41.62 14.14 -34.99
C GLY A 219 42.12 15.21 -33.99
N ASP A 220 43.38 15.64 -34.10
CA ASP A 220 43.98 16.62 -33.17
C ASP A 220 43.36 18.04 -33.22
N VAL A 221 42.58 18.38 -34.26
CA VAL A 221 42.08 19.74 -34.53
C VAL A 221 40.61 19.95 -34.11
N TRP A 222 39.91 18.89 -33.75
CA TRP A 222 38.47 18.90 -33.50
C TRP A 222 38.08 19.49 -32.14
N VAL A 223 36.96 20.21 -32.11
CA VAL A 223 36.34 20.66 -30.85
C VAL A 223 35.33 19.62 -30.35
N GLU A 224 34.87 19.79 -29.11
CA GLU A 224 34.01 18.82 -28.43
C GLU A 224 32.71 18.50 -29.21
N ASP A 225 32.10 19.51 -29.84
CA ASP A 225 30.89 19.35 -30.67
C ASP A 225 31.15 18.57 -31.98
N ASP A 226 32.36 18.66 -32.54
CA ASP A 226 32.74 17.91 -33.75
C ASP A 226 32.73 16.40 -33.45
N TYR A 227 33.35 15.99 -32.34
CA TYR A 227 33.37 14.60 -31.91
C TYR A 227 31.97 14.03 -31.64
N ILE A 228 31.10 14.80 -30.98
CA ILE A 228 29.72 14.34 -30.68
C ILE A 228 28.92 14.18 -31.97
N ALA A 229 28.98 15.15 -32.88
CA ALA A 229 28.25 15.10 -34.15
C ALA A 229 28.70 13.90 -35.01
N VAL A 230 30.01 13.61 -35.04
CA VAL A 230 30.55 12.44 -35.75
C VAL A 230 30.09 11.13 -35.11
N LEU A 231 30.14 11.02 -33.78
CA LEU A 231 29.70 9.81 -33.06
C LEU A 231 28.20 9.53 -33.24
N ASP A 232 27.37 10.57 -33.19
CA ASP A 232 25.92 10.44 -33.41
C ASP A 232 25.60 10.01 -34.85
N GLN A 233 26.33 10.55 -35.83
CA GLN A 233 26.16 10.20 -37.23
C GLN A 233 26.65 8.77 -37.55
N LEU A 234 27.67 8.27 -36.83
CA LEU A 234 28.14 6.88 -36.94
C LEU A 234 27.19 5.86 -36.31
N ALA A 235 26.30 6.29 -35.40
CA ALA A 235 25.37 5.42 -34.66
C ALA A 235 26.04 4.13 -34.18
N VAL A 236 27.09 4.30 -33.37
CA VAL A 236 28.02 3.23 -32.92
C VAL A 236 27.26 2.07 -32.27
N ASP A 237 26.23 2.37 -31.48
CA ASP A 237 25.31 1.44 -30.83
C ASP A 237 24.48 0.62 -31.82
N PHE A 238 23.86 1.27 -32.81
CA PHE A 238 23.07 0.60 -33.85
C PHE A 238 23.94 -0.28 -34.74
N THR A 239 25.11 0.21 -35.14
CA THR A 239 26.07 -0.53 -35.96
C THR A 239 26.62 -1.73 -35.20
N PHE A 240 26.93 -1.56 -33.91
CA PHE A 240 27.34 -2.66 -33.03
C PHE A 240 26.26 -3.74 -32.92
N ASN A 241 25.00 -3.38 -32.65
CA ASN A 241 23.91 -4.34 -32.54
C ASN A 241 23.73 -5.13 -33.86
N LYS A 242 23.79 -4.44 -35.01
CA LYS A 242 23.74 -5.09 -36.33
C LYS A 242 24.89 -6.08 -36.53
N LEU A 243 26.12 -5.72 -36.13
CA LEU A 243 27.28 -6.60 -36.23
C LEU A 243 27.17 -7.82 -35.31
N VAL A 244 26.66 -7.65 -34.07
CA VAL A 244 26.41 -8.75 -33.14
C VAL A 244 25.33 -9.69 -33.69
N ILE A 245 24.21 -9.16 -34.20
CA ILE A 245 23.14 -9.96 -34.82
C ILE A 245 23.63 -10.69 -36.08
N GLU A 246 24.34 -9.99 -36.98
CA GLU A 246 24.89 -10.61 -38.18
C GLU A 246 25.89 -11.71 -37.83
N SER A 247 26.77 -11.48 -36.85
CA SER A 247 27.68 -12.51 -36.36
C SER A 247 26.93 -13.72 -35.79
N SER A 248 25.84 -13.52 -35.04
CA SER A 248 24.99 -14.60 -34.50
C SER A 248 24.18 -15.37 -35.55
N SER A 249 23.92 -14.77 -36.72
CA SER A 249 23.13 -15.38 -37.80
C SER A 249 23.93 -16.32 -38.72
N VAL A 250 25.26 -16.32 -38.60
CA VAL A 250 26.14 -17.18 -39.41
C VAL A 250 26.23 -18.57 -38.78
N LYS A 251 25.33 -19.46 -39.26
CA LYS A 251 25.30 -20.94 -39.15
C LYS A 251 24.68 -21.58 -37.89
N VAL A 252 23.36 -21.81 -38.01
CA VAL A 252 22.58 -22.86 -37.30
C VAL A 252 22.89 -24.27 -37.86
N THR A 253 24.16 -24.63 -38.08
CA THR A 253 24.52 -26.00 -38.50
C THR A 253 25.61 -26.55 -37.59
N LEU A 254 25.14 -27.17 -36.51
CA LEU A 254 25.68 -28.32 -35.77
C LEU A 254 27.21 -28.42 -35.60
N GLU A 255 27.62 -28.36 -34.33
CA GLU A 255 28.79 -29.00 -33.66
C GLU A 255 30.00 -28.18 -33.21
N ASP A 256 30.10 -26.85 -33.43
CA ASP A 256 31.22 -26.03 -32.90
C ASP A 256 30.75 -24.73 -32.19
N ASP A 257 30.00 -24.85 -31.07
CA ASP A 257 29.44 -23.70 -30.31
C ASP A 257 30.51 -22.84 -29.58
N ASP A 258 31.61 -23.42 -29.11
CA ASP A 258 32.63 -22.69 -28.29
C ASP A 258 33.43 -21.66 -29.12
N SER A 259 33.69 -21.96 -30.40
CA SER A 259 34.46 -21.07 -31.28
C SER A 259 33.72 -19.77 -31.63
N HIS A 260 32.39 -19.82 -31.57
CA HIS A 260 31.54 -18.70 -31.96
C HIS A 260 31.41 -17.66 -30.85
N SER A 261 31.23 -18.08 -29.59
CA SER A 261 31.19 -17.16 -28.45
C SER A 261 32.52 -16.43 -28.28
N ASP A 262 33.65 -17.13 -28.46
CA ASP A 262 34.99 -16.53 -28.42
C ASP A 262 35.17 -15.41 -29.45
N THR A 263 34.64 -15.57 -30.67
CA THR A 263 34.72 -14.53 -31.70
C THR A 263 33.90 -13.28 -31.35
N ILE A 264 32.74 -13.44 -30.73
CA ILE A 264 31.88 -12.32 -30.30
C ILE A 264 32.53 -11.59 -29.12
N PHE A 265 32.98 -12.30 -28.09
CA PHE A 265 33.64 -11.67 -26.93
C PHE A 265 34.98 -11.01 -27.28
N SER A 266 35.78 -11.60 -28.18
CA SER A 266 37.00 -10.98 -28.70
C SER A 266 36.69 -9.69 -29.47
N LEU A 267 35.61 -9.69 -30.26
CA LEU A 267 35.16 -8.50 -31.00
C LEU A 267 34.74 -7.38 -30.04
N CYS A 268 33.87 -7.70 -29.08
CA CYS A 268 33.39 -6.75 -28.09
C CYS A 268 34.54 -6.16 -27.27
N SER A 269 35.51 -7.00 -26.87
CA SER A 269 36.70 -6.55 -26.14
C SER A 269 37.56 -5.59 -26.97
N GLN A 270 37.77 -5.87 -28.26
CA GLN A 270 38.55 -4.99 -29.14
C GLN A 270 37.90 -3.60 -29.32
N ILE A 271 36.58 -3.56 -29.53
CA ILE A 271 35.85 -2.29 -29.68
C ILE A 271 35.87 -1.52 -28.36
N THR A 272 35.57 -2.19 -27.24
CA THR A 272 35.59 -1.58 -25.91
C THR A 272 36.98 -1.05 -25.54
N ASP A 273 38.06 -1.80 -25.80
CA ASP A 273 39.43 -1.33 -25.58
C ASP A 273 39.77 -0.07 -26.37
N THR A 274 39.26 0.03 -27.60
CA THR A 274 39.47 1.18 -28.47
C THR A 274 38.75 2.41 -27.95
N LEU A 275 37.48 2.23 -27.55
CA LEU A 275 36.70 3.30 -26.93
C LEU A 275 37.27 3.72 -25.57
N MET A 276 37.77 2.79 -24.75
CA MET A 276 38.39 3.10 -23.46
C MET A 276 39.74 3.81 -23.62
N LYS A 277 40.52 3.50 -24.66
CA LYS A 277 41.71 4.27 -25.04
C LYS A 277 41.34 5.69 -25.45
N ALA A 278 40.30 5.86 -26.26
CA ALA A 278 39.80 7.18 -26.67
C ALA A 278 39.32 8.01 -25.47
N ILE A 279 38.61 7.38 -24.52
CA ILE A 279 38.18 8.02 -23.26
C ILE A 279 39.39 8.52 -22.45
N ARG A 280 40.47 7.74 -22.38
CA ARG A 280 41.71 8.14 -21.68
C ARG A 280 42.43 9.30 -22.38
N GLN A 281 42.44 9.31 -23.72
CA GLN A 281 43.06 10.37 -24.53
C GLN A 281 42.26 11.69 -24.46
N LEU A 282 40.94 11.60 -24.52
CA LEU A 282 40.02 12.75 -24.58
C LEU A 282 39.48 13.14 -23.19
N SER A 283 40.15 12.75 -22.10
CA SER A 283 39.66 12.94 -20.73
C SER A 283 39.42 14.40 -20.32
N HIS A 284 39.98 15.35 -21.07
CA HIS A 284 39.80 16.79 -20.89
C HIS A 284 38.44 17.29 -21.45
N MET A 285 37.83 16.57 -22.39
CA MET A 285 36.51 16.85 -22.98
C MET A 285 35.42 16.05 -22.25
N LYS A 286 34.67 16.73 -21.36
CA LYS A 286 33.76 16.07 -20.40
C LYS A 286 32.52 15.44 -21.04
N SER A 287 31.91 16.10 -22.02
CA SER A 287 30.70 15.64 -22.71
C SER A 287 30.99 14.52 -23.70
N VAL A 288 32.13 14.58 -24.42
CA VAL A 288 32.59 13.46 -25.28
C VAL A 288 32.93 12.24 -24.43
N THR A 289 33.68 12.41 -23.34
CA THR A 289 33.98 11.33 -22.40
C THR A 289 32.70 10.69 -21.84
N LYS A 290 31.69 11.51 -21.50
CA LYS A 290 30.39 11.04 -21.03
C LYS A 290 29.66 10.23 -22.10
N ARG A 291 29.62 10.71 -23.35
CA ARG A 291 28.95 10.04 -24.47
C ARG A 291 29.60 8.71 -24.81
N LEU A 292 30.93 8.67 -24.92
CA LEU A 292 31.69 7.44 -25.16
C LEU A 292 31.46 6.40 -24.06
N SER A 293 31.49 6.83 -22.79
CA SER A 293 31.20 5.95 -21.66
C SER A 293 29.77 5.38 -21.72
N GLN A 294 28.77 6.18 -22.10
CA GLN A 294 27.39 5.70 -22.31
C GLN A 294 27.28 4.67 -23.44
N ILE A 295 28.02 4.85 -24.54
CA ILE A 295 28.07 3.89 -25.65
C ILE A 295 28.64 2.56 -25.17
N VAL A 296 29.77 2.58 -24.45
CA VAL A 296 30.38 1.37 -23.87
C VAL A 296 29.41 0.65 -22.93
N MET A 297 28.67 1.40 -22.09
CA MET A 297 27.65 0.81 -21.21
C MET A 297 26.52 0.16 -22.00
N HIS A 298 25.99 0.84 -23.01
CA HIS A 298 24.90 0.30 -23.84
C HIS A 298 25.34 -0.96 -24.60
N MET A 299 26.57 -0.99 -25.12
CA MET A 299 27.16 -2.17 -25.73
C MET A 299 27.25 -3.35 -24.76
N SER A 300 27.63 -3.10 -23.50
CA SER A 300 27.68 -4.17 -22.47
C SER A 300 26.31 -4.78 -22.18
N ILE A 301 25.25 -3.96 -22.16
CA ILE A 301 23.86 -4.41 -21.94
C ILE A 301 23.40 -5.25 -23.15
N LEU A 302 23.63 -4.77 -24.37
CA LEU A 302 23.28 -5.49 -25.61
C LEU A 302 24.02 -6.84 -25.72
N LEU A 303 25.29 -6.90 -25.27
CA LEU A 303 26.04 -8.16 -25.23
C LEU A 303 25.41 -9.17 -24.26
N VAL A 304 24.98 -8.72 -23.08
CA VAL A 304 24.30 -9.58 -22.11
C VAL A 304 22.96 -10.09 -22.66
N GLU A 305 22.17 -9.23 -23.32
CA GLU A 305 20.89 -9.62 -23.91
C GLU A 305 21.05 -10.64 -25.06
N SER A 306 22.05 -10.44 -25.93
CA SER A 306 22.31 -11.34 -27.06
C SER A 306 22.87 -12.69 -26.65
N THR A 307 23.70 -12.75 -25.60
CA THR A 307 24.33 -13.98 -25.12
C THR A 307 23.47 -14.80 -24.14
N ALA A 308 22.33 -14.27 -23.68
CA ALA A 308 21.42 -14.97 -22.75
C ALA A 308 20.90 -16.33 -23.26
N THR A 309 20.98 -16.59 -24.57
CA THR A 309 20.55 -17.84 -25.22
C THR A 309 21.69 -18.84 -25.48
N VAL A 310 22.95 -18.41 -25.30
CA VAL A 310 24.16 -19.20 -25.60
C VAL A 310 24.58 -19.99 -24.37
N LYS A 311 24.82 -21.30 -24.50
CA LYS A 311 25.33 -22.15 -23.41
C LYS A 311 26.86 -22.04 -23.33
N ASN A 312 27.43 -22.13 -22.12
CA ASN A 312 28.89 -22.18 -21.83
C ASN A 312 29.72 -20.88 -22.01
N CYS A 313 29.12 -19.69 -22.07
CA CYS A 313 29.87 -18.43 -22.20
C CYS A 313 30.17 -17.69 -20.88
N GLN A 314 29.95 -18.32 -19.71
CA GLN A 314 30.02 -17.65 -18.41
C GLN A 314 31.43 -17.11 -18.08
N ASP A 315 32.48 -17.87 -18.35
CA ASP A 315 33.86 -17.45 -18.06
C ASP A 315 34.31 -16.25 -18.91
N GLN A 316 33.89 -16.22 -20.18
CA GLN A 316 34.14 -15.12 -21.12
C GLN A 316 33.38 -13.86 -20.70
N MET A 317 32.12 -14.01 -20.26
CA MET A 317 31.31 -12.93 -19.72
C MET A 317 31.91 -12.36 -18.43
N ASP A 318 32.34 -13.25 -17.52
CA ASP A 318 32.99 -12.88 -16.26
C ASP A 318 34.26 -12.07 -16.51
N ALA A 319 35.12 -12.50 -17.44
CA ALA A 319 36.33 -11.80 -17.81
C ALA A 319 36.04 -10.41 -18.42
N TYR A 320 35.09 -10.32 -19.35
CA TYR A 320 34.74 -9.07 -20.03
C TYR A 320 34.15 -8.02 -19.07
N ILE A 321 33.14 -8.41 -18.27
CA ILE A 321 32.49 -7.48 -17.35
C ILE A 321 33.44 -7.12 -16.20
N SER A 322 34.25 -8.06 -15.70
CA SER A 322 35.28 -7.74 -14.70
C SER A 322 36.25 -6.70 -15.25
N GLN A 323 36.79 -6.89 -16.46
CA GLN A 323 37.70 -5.93 -17.09
C GLN A 323 37.07 -4.54 -17.20
N LEU A 324 35.80 -4.47 -17.60
CA LEU A 324 35.04 -3.21 -17.69
C LEU A 324 34.96 -2.46 -16.34
N VAL A 325 34.73 -3.20 -15.24
CA VAL A 325 34.73 -2.63 -13.89
C VAL A 325 36.11 -2.06 -13.53
N HIS A 326 37.19 -2.78 -13.84
CA HIS A 326 38.55 -2.31 -13.58
C HIS A 326 38.86 -1.02 -14.36
N ASP A 327 38.52 -0.98 -15.65
CA ASP A 327 38.80 0.17 -16.50
C ASP A 327 38.03 1.44 -16.09
N PHE A 328 36.75 1.32 -15.70
CA PHE A 328 35.99 2.47 -15.19
C PHE A 328 36.39 2.89 -13.78
N TYR A 329 36.83 1.95 -12.94
CA TYR A 329 37.32 2.27 -11.61
C TYR A 329 38.59 3.12 -11.67
N ASP A 330 39.54 2.74 -12.52
CA ASP A 330 40.84 3.40 -12.64
C ASP A 330 40.75 4.80 -13.26
N LEU A 331 39.68 5.09 -14.01
CA LEU A 331 39.45 6.39 -14.64
C LEU A 331 39.08 7.52 -13.65
N LYS A 332 38.72 7.22 -12.39
CA LYS A 332 38.26 8.14 -11.31
C LYS A 332 37.07 9.05 -11.61
N THR A 333 36.94 9.59 -12.82
CA THR A 333 35.74 10.26 -13.35
C THR A 333 34.69 9.27 -13.83
N GLY A 334 35.10 8.00 -13.99
CA GLY A 334 34.27 6.88 -14.47
C GLY A 334 33.35 6.28 -13.41
N TRP A 335 33.49 6.64 -12.12
CA TRP A 335 32.68 6.03 -11.05
C TRP A 335 31.17 6.27 -11.24
N PHE A 336 30.80 7.37 -11.90
CA PHE A 336 29.43 7.66 -12.33
C PHE A 336 28.78 6.52 -13.13
N PHE A 337 29.57 5.77 -13.91
CA PHE A 337 29.08 4.70 -14.79
C PHE A 337 29.05 3.33 -14.13
N LEU A 338 29.81 3.12 -13.05
CA LEU A 338 29.91 1.82 -12.36
C LEU A 338 28.56 1.23 -11.94
N PRO A 339 27.58 1.99 -11.40
CA PRO A 339 26.27 1.45 -11.06
C PRO A 339 25.50 0.85 -12.25
N ASN A 340 25.76 1.32 -13.47
CA ASN A 340 24.99 0.91 -14.65
C ASN A 340 25.49 -0.41 -15.26
N ILE A 341 26.54 -1.02 -14.69
CA ILE A 341 27.10 -2.28 -15.17
C ILE A 341 26.12 -3.43 -14.88
N PRO A 342 25.86 -4.33 -15.85
CA PRO A 342 24.92 -5.43 -15.68
C PRO A 342 25.49 -6.56 -14.80
N PHE A 343 25.65 -6.33 -13.49
CA PHE A 343 26.23 -7.27 -12.53
C PHE A 343 25.51 -8.63 -12.46
N LYS A 344 24.23 -8.69 -12.84
CA LYS A 344 23.46 -9.95 -12.91
C LYS A 344 24.05 -10.97 -13.90
N ALA A 345 24.85 -10.53 -14.86
CA ALA A 345 25.51 -11.40 -15.83
C ALA A 345 26.74 -12.12 -15.27
N LEU A 346 27.29 -11.67 -14.12
CA LEU A 346 28.47 -12.25 -13.51
C LEU A 346 28.14 -13.50 -12.67
N SER A 347 29.07 -14.45 -12.64
CA SER A 347 29.02 -15.55 -11.67
C SER A 347 29.27 -15.04 -10.25
N VAL A 348 28.86 -15.82 -9.24
CA VAL A 348 29.09 -15.48 -7.81
C VAL A 348 30.59 -15.38 -7.51
N ASP A 349 31.41 -16.21 -8.16
CA ASP A 349 32.86 -16.18 -8.04
C ASP A 349 33.46 -14.88 -8.58
N ALA A 350 33.03 -14.44 -9.77
CA ALA A 350 33.46 -13.17 -10.35
C ALA A 350 32.96 -11.97 -9.54
N LEU A 351 31.73 -12.02 -9.01
CA LEU A 351 31.19 -10.98 -8.11
C LEU A 351 32.04 -10.83 -6.85
N TRP A 352 32.54 -11.91 -6.26
CA TRP A 352 33.46 -11.85 -5.12
C TRP A 352 34.76 -11.13 -5.49
N ASP A 353 35.39 -11.52 -6.60
CA ASP A 353 36.67 -10.95 -7.04
C ASP A 353 36.55 -9.47 -7.38
N VAL A 354 35.47 -9.09 -8.08
CA VAL A 354 35.12 -7.68 -8.36
C VAL A 354 34.89 -6.89 -7.07
N THR A 355 34.14 -7.45 -6.11
CA THR A 355 33.88 -6.78 -4.82
C THR A 355 35.19 -6.55 -4.06
N MET A 356 36.09 -7.54 -4.00
CA MET A 356 37.39 -7.39 -3.33
C MET A 356 38.27 -6.34 -4.01
N TYR A 357 38.24 -6.27 -5.35
CA TYR A 357 38.96 -5.25 -6.12
C TYR A 357 38.48 -3.83 -5.80
N LEU A 358 37.15 -3.61 -5.84
CA LEU A 358 36.54 -2.31 -5.55
C LEU A 358 36.86 -1.83 -4.13
N LEU A 359 36.94 -2.75 -3.17
CA LEU A 359 37.31 -2.48 -1.78
C LEU A 359 38.83 -2.37 -1.54
N LYS A 360 39.66 -2.54 -2.57
CA LYS A 360 41.14 -2.56 -2.51
C LYS A 360 41.70 -3.58 -1.51
N ILE A 361 41.00 -4.70 -1.33
CA ILE A 361 41.42 -5.82 -0.49
C ILE A 361 42.26 -6.76 -1.37
N LYS A 362 43.49 -7.09 -0.96
CA LYS A 362 44.33 -7.99 -1.74
C LYS A 362 43.73 -9.42 -1.70
N PRO A 363 43.70 -10.15 -2.83
CA PRO A 363 43.18 -11.52 -2.86
C PRO A 363 44.00 -12.48 -1.96
N THR A 364 45.27 -12.19 -1.72
CA THR A 364 46.13 -12.93 -0.77
C THR A 364 45.75 -12.76 0.71
N THR A 365 44.92 -11.77 1.06
CA THR A 365 44.53 -11.46 2.46
C THR A 365 43.10 -11.89 2.82
N ALA A 366 42.28 -12.31 1.84
CA ALA A 366 40.91 -12.75 2.05
C ALA A 366 40.59 -13.93 1.12
N PRO A 367 40.90 -15.19 1.51
CA PRO A 367 40.49 -16.35 0.75
C PRO A 367 38.96 -16.43 0.67
N LYS A 368 38.42 -17.11 -0.35
CA LYS A 368 36.98 -17.30 -0.50
C LYS A 368 36.43 -17.98 0.76
N PRO A 369 35.50 -17.34 1.49
CA PRO A 369 35.01 -17.86 2.76
C PRO A 369 34.22 -19.15 2.53
N THR A 370 34.42 -20.11 3.44
CA THR A 370 33.71 -21.40 3.43
C THR A 370 32.48 -21.40 4.32
N SER A 371 32.34 -20.41 5.20
CA SER A 371 31.13 -20.17 6.00
C SER A 371 30.93 -18.68 6.28
N LEU A 372 29.68 -18.28 6.51
CA LEU A 372 29.35 -16.94 6.95
C LEU A 372 29.97 -16.60 8.32
N ASP A 373 30.10 -17.59 9.19
CA ASP A 373 30.71 -17.44 10.52
C ASP A 373 32.19 -17.05 10.46
N GLN A 374 32.93 -17.48 9.44
CA GLN A 374 34.32 -17.04 9.24
C GLN A 374 34.39 -15.52 9.02
N VAL A 375 33.48 -14.98 8.20
CA VAL A 375 33.41 -13.53 7.93
C VAL A 375 32.97 -12.76 9.18
N LEU A 376 32.03 -13.31 9.96
CA LEU A 376 31.51 -12.65 11.16
C LEU A 376 32.47 -12.72 12.37
N ASN A 377 33.27 -13.79 12.51
CA ASN A 377 34.13 -14.03 13.68
C ASN A 377 35.61 -13.66 13.50
N GLU A 378 36.18 -13.73 12.28
CA GLU A 378 37.63 -13.50 12.04
C GLU A 378 37.99 -12.01 11.80
N ASN A 379 37.06 -11.11 12.12
CA ASN A 379 37.01 -9.68 11.75
C ASN A 379 36.82 -9.47 10.25
N LEU A 380 35.72 -8.79 9.90
CA LEU A 380 35.43 -8.29 8.55
C LEU A 380 36.65 -7.55 7.96
N PRO A 381 36.83 -7.60 6.64
CA PRO A 381 38.03 -7.07 6.00
C PRO A 381 38.24 -5.58 6.32
N SER A 382 39.51 -5.19 6.52
CA SER A 382 39.86 -3.80 6.78
C SER A 382 39.60 -2.93 5.55
N ILE A 383 38.56 -2.09 5.64
CA ILE A 383 38.16 -1.15 4.58
C ILE A 383 38.93 0.19 4.63
N THR A 384 39.99 0.29 5.44
CA THR A 384 40.67 1.57 5.70
C THR A 384 41.25 2.22 4.43
N ARG A 385 41.75 1.42 3.49
CA ARG A 385 42.24 1.93 2.20
C ARG A 385 41.12 2.51 1.35
N PHE A 386 39.99 1.81 1.31
CA PHE A 386 38.79 2.26 0.60
C PHE A 386 38.22 3.56 1.20
N GLN A 387 38.25 3.71 2.53
CA GLN A 387 37.85 4.94 3.23
C GLN A 387 38.70 6.15 2.82
N TYR A 388 40.02 6.00 2.71
CA TYR A 388 40.90 7.09 2.25
C TYR A 388 40.58 7.50 0.80
N GLU A 389 40.35 6.53 -0.08
CA GLU A 389 40.05 6.80 -1.49
C GLU A 389 38.68 7.49 -1.69
N LEU A 390 37.70 7.13 -0.85
CA LEU A 390 36.42 7.82 -0.80
C LEU A 390 36.53 9.25 -0.24
N ALA A 391 37.38 9.47 0.77
CA ALA A 391 37.62 10.79 1.33
C ALA A 391 38.23 11.75 0.28
N ASP A 392 39.15 11.25 -0.54
CA ASP A 392 39.79 12.01 -1.61
C ASP A 392 38.83 12.34 -2.77
N ASN A 393 37.77 11.56 -2.98
CA ASN A 393 36.85 11.71 -4.11
C ASN A 393 35.36 11.69 -3.68
N GLY A 394 35.03 12.52 -2.67
CA GLY A 394 33.70 12.54 -2.04
C GLY A 394 32.53 12.81 -3.01
N ALA A 395 32.74 13.61 -4.06
CA ALA A 395 31.69 13.94 -5.03
C ALA A 395 31.26 12.75 -5.91
N GLN A 396 32.19 11.83 -6.21
CA GLN A 396 31.89 10.62 -6.98
C GLN A 396 31.63 9.39 -6.10
N GLY A 397 31.97 9.45 -4.81
CA GLY A 397 31.80 8.34 -3.87
C GLY A 397 30.37 7.78 -3.81
N PHE A 398 29.34 8.62 -4.01
CA PHE A 398 27.94 8.18 -4.04
C PHE A 398 27.69 7.10 -5.10
N PHE A 399 28.26 7.25 -6.29
CA PHE A 399 28.10 6.27 -7.37
C PHE A 399 28.82 4.97 -7.05
N LEU A 400 29.97 5.03 -6.38
CA LEU A 400 30.69 3.82 -5.96
C LEU A 400 29.89 3.03 -4.89
N LEU A 401 29.24 3.72 -3.95
CA LEU A 401 28.37 3.09 -2.95
C LEU A 401 27.09 2.52 -3.58
N SER A 402 26.51 3.20 -4.58
CA SER A 402 25.40 2.67 -5.37
C SER A 402 25.80 1.46 -6.21
N CYS A 403 27.03 1.42 -6.73
CA CYS A 403 27.59 0.25 -7.42
C CYS A 403 27.63 -0.97 -6.49
N LEU A 404 28.17 -0.83 -5.27
CA LEU A 404 28.16 -1.90 -4.27
C LEU A 404 26.72 -2.36 -3.93
N THR A 405 25.77 -1.42 -3.87
CA THR A 405 24.35 -1.72 -3.65
C THR A 405 23.76 -2.54 -4.81
N ASN A 406 24.11 -2.23 -6.06
CA ASN A 406 23.67 -2.98 -7.23
C ASN A 406 24.27 -4.40 -7.27
N ILE A 407 25.53 -4.56 -6.83
CA ILE A 407 26.15 -5.88 -6.65
C ILE A 407 25.37 -6.70 -5.61
N ALA A 408 25.03 -6.12 -4.46
CA ALA A 408 24.27 -6.85 -3.43
C ALA A 408 22.84 -7.20 -3.87
N THR A 409 22.17 -6.31 -4.60
CA THR A 409 20.77 -6.47 -5.02
C THR A 409 20.61 -7.31 -6.30
N CYS A 410 21.67 -7.54 -7.08
CA CYS A 410 21.62 -8.46 -8.22
C CYS A 410 21.60 -9.94 -7.81
N ILE A 411 22.05 -10.25 -6.58
CA ILE A 411 22.00 -11.60 -6.01
C ILE A 411 20.54 -11.93 -5.64
N PRO A 412 20.00 -13.09 -6.07
CA PRO A 412 18.60 -13.47 -5.82
C PRO A 412 18.32 -13.73 -4.33
N PRO A 413 17.07 -13.57 -3.86
CA PRO A 413 16.67 -13.85 -2.47
C PRO A 413 16.75 -15.36 -2.14
N GLY A 414 16.74 -15.70 -0.84
CA GLY A 414 16.77 -17.10 -0.36
C GLY A 414 18.17 -17.66 -0.12
N VAL A 415 19.18 -16.79 -0.03
CA VAL A 415 20.59 -17.16 0.22
C VAL A 415 20.79 -17.70 1.64
N ASP A 416 19.89 -17.36 2.56
CA ASP A 416 19.85 -17.70 3.98
C ASP A 416 19.14 -19.04 4.29
N GLU A 417 18.38 -19.61 3.35
CA GLU A 417 17.73 -20.92 3.47
C GLU A 417 18.74 -22.06 3.18
N ILE A 418 19.64 -22.34 4.13
CA ILE A 418 20.76 -23.31 3.97
C ILE A 418 20.29 -24.79 4.05
N THR A 419 19.00 -25.08 3.87
CA THR A 419 18.49 -26.46 3.90
C THR A 419 18.60 -27.16 2.55
N CYS A 420 19.66 -27.98 2.40
CA CYS A 420 19.80 -29.10 1.46
C CYS A 420 19.52 -28.80 -0.03
N THR A 421 20.34 -27.94 -0.66
CA THR A 421 20.44 -27.87 -2.12
C THR A 421 21.87 -28.09 -2.60
N VAL A 422 22.01 -28.55 -3.85
CA VAL A 422 23.26 -28.88 -4.54
C VAL A 422 24.21 -27.65 -4.66
N ASP A 423 23.73 -26.44 -4.38
CA ASP A 423 24.43 -25.15 -4.52
C ASP A 423 24.80 -24.47 -3.17
N ALA A 424 24.84 -25.19 -2.05
CA ALA A 424 25.10 -24.63 -0.71
C ALA A 424 26.38 -23.76 -0.61
N ASN A 425 27.44 -24.12 -1.33
CA ASN A 425 28.69 -23.34 -1.36
C ASN A 425 28.52 -21.99 -2.08
N LYS A 426 27.74 -21.94 -3.16
CA LYS A 426 27.45 -20.71 -3.91
C LYS A 426 26.55 -19.78 -3.09
N ASN A 427 25.54 -20.33 -2.41
CA ASN A 427 24.70 -19.55 -1.51
C ASN A 427 25.52 -18.97 -0.35
N THR A 428 26.43 -19.75 0.23
CA THR A 428 27.31 -19.27 1.30
C THR A 428 28.20 -18.10 0.83
N LEU A 429 28.82 -18.22 -0.35
CA LEU A 429 29.65 -17.14 -0.91
C LEU A 429 28.82 -15.88 -1.22
N SER A 430 27.62 -16.05 -1.79
CA SER A 430 26.66 -14.96 -2.00
C SER A 430 26.30 -14.24 -0.70
N ALA A 431 26.01 -14.97 0.39
CA ALA A 431 25.72 -14.38 1.70
C ALA A 431 26.91 -13.58 2.24
N CYS A 432 28.13 -14.08 2.01
CA CYS A 432 29.36 -13.39 2.40
C CYS A 432 29.56 -12.09 1.63
N ILE A 433 29.33 -12.08 0.31
CA ILE A 433 29.40 -10.87 -0.53
C ILE A 433 28.45 -9.80 0.00
N ILE A 434 27.16 -10.15 0.19
CA ILE A 434 26.13 -9.23 0.68
C ILE A 434 26.52 -8.69 2.07
N THR A 435 27.05 -9.56 2.94
CA THR A 435 27.48 -9.20 4.30
C THR A 435 28.65 -8.21 4.29
N VAL A 436 29.70 -8.47 3.49
CA VAL A 436 30.87 -7.59 3.39
C VAL A 436 30.49 -6.23 2.81
N ILE A 437 29.64 -6.22 1.76
CA ILE A 437 29.12 -4.98 1.18
C ILE A 437 28.31 -4.21 2.22
N SER A 438 27.36 -4.86 2.89
CA SER A 438 26.50 -4.23 3.89
C SER A 438 27.30 -3.68 5.07
N TYR A 439 28.34 -4.39 5.52
CA TYR A 439 29.24 -3.92 6.57
C TYR A 439 30.06 -2.71 6.12
N THR A 440 30.54 -2.72 4.86
CA THR A 440 31.29 -1.60 4.29
C THR A 440 30.43 -0.35 4.24
N LEU A 441 29.22 -0.47 3.69
CA LEU A 441 28.23 0.60 3.64
C LEU A 441 27.92 1.13 5.06
N PHE A 442 27.65 0.24 6.01
CA PHE A 442 27.36 0.60 7.39
C PHE A 442 28.52 1.37 8.04
N THR A 443 29.74 0.88 7.90
CA THR A 443 30.91 1.47 8.54
C THR A 443 31.20 2.87 8.00
N ILE A 444 31.11 3.08 6.68
CA ILE A 444 31.34 4.38 6.03
C ILE A 444 30.27 5.40 6.41
N ALA A 445 29.00 4.98 6.38
CA ALA A 445 27.87 5.88 6.55
C ALA A 445 27.51 6.18 8.00
N PHE A 446 27.85 5.30 8.95
CA PHE A 446 27.37 5.40 10.33
C PHE A 446 28.46 5.36 11.41
N VAL A 447 29.61 4.74 11.14
CA VAL A 447 30.70 4.58 12.13
C VAL A 447 31.82 5.60 11.89
N ASP A 448 32.22 5.82 10.64
CA ASP A 448 33.28 6.77 10.27
C ASP A 448 32.82 8.21 10.47
N LYS A 449 33.49 8.96 11.35
CA LYS A 449 33.10 10.33 11.70
C LYS A 449 33.26 11.32 10.54
N ASN A 450 34.18 11.09 9.62
CA ASN A 450 34.49 12.01 8.54
C ASN A 450 33.55 11.79 7.33
N LEU A 451 33.30 10.53 7.00
CA LEU A 451 32.51 10.16 5.82
C LEU A 451 31.00 10.12 6.11
N ARG A 452 30.60 9.89 7.36
CA ARG A 452 29.20 9.84 7.78
C ARG A 452 28.42 11.08 7.39
N GLU A 453 28.95 12.29 7.60
CA GLU A 453 28.23 13.53 7.28
C GLU A 453 27.93 13.67 5.78
N ILE A 454 28.73 13.02 4.93
CA ILE A 454 28.61 13.06 3.47
C ILE A 454 27.62 11.99 2.98
N PHE A 455 27.73 10.74 3.45
CA PHE A 455 27.08 9.59 2.82
C PHE A 455 25.90 8.97 3.59
N TYR A 456 25.60 9.41 4.81
CA TYR A 456 24.60 8.72 5.65
C TYR A 456 23.21 8.61 5.04
N LYS A 457 22.78 9.64 4.27
CA LYS A 457 21.44 9.69 3.70
C LYS A 457 21.31 8.71 2.53
N ASP A 458 22.26 8.73 1.60
CA ASP A 458 22.24 7.88 0.41
C ASP A 458 22.42 6.41 0.77
N VAL A 459 23.34 6.10 1.70
CA VAL A 459 23.54 4.72 2.14
C VAL A 459 22.34 4.17 2.91
N ARG A 460 21.66 5.00 3.71
CA ARG A 460 20.40 4.62 4.33
C ARG A 460 19.36 4.22 3.28
N ASP A 461 19.22 5.04 2.24
CA ASP A 461 18.25 4.79 1.16
C ASP A 461 18.64 3.52 0.36
N ASN A 462 19.95 3.23 0.24
CA ASN A 462 20.48 1.99 -0.36
C ASN A 462 20.20 0.72 0.48
N PHE A 463 20.08 0.82 1.81
CA PHE A 463 19.73 -0.34 2.64
C PHE A 463 18.29 -0.81 2.44
N GLY A 464 17.38 0.07 2.02
CA GLY A 464 15.99 -0.26 1.70
C GLY A 464 15.86 -1.43 0.71
N PRO A 465 16.40 -1.35 -0.52
CA PRO A 465 16.35 -2.45 -1.48
C PRO A 465 17.15 -3.69 -1.04
N ILE A 466 18.31 -3.52 -0.39
CA ILE A 466 19.12 -4.66 0.11
C ILE A 466 18.31 -5.45 1.14
N CYS A 467 17.76 -4.81 2.16
CA CYS A 467 17.03 -5.48 3.24
C CYS A 467 15.67 -6.03 2.79
N LYS A 468 15.09 -5.48 1.71
CA LYS A 468 13.87 -6.02 1.09
C LYS A 468 14.13 -7.36 0.41
N LEU A 469 15.29 -7.55 -0.21
CA LEU A 469 15.69 -8.79 -0.88
C LEU A 469 16.33 -9.79 0.10
N HIS A 470 17.17 -9.29 1.01
CA HIS A 470 17.99 -10.08 1.92
C HIS A 470 17.70 -9.68 3.38
N THR A 471 16.64 -10.24 3.95
CA THR A 471 16.10 -9.83 5.27
C THR A 471 17.06 -10.12 6.43
N PHE A 472 17.93 -11.15 6.33
CA PHE A 472 18.95 -11.47 7.34
C PHE A 472 19.94 -10.32 7.59
N ILE A 473 20.11 -9.41 6.64
CA ILE A 473 20.95 -8.20 6.79
C ILE A 473 20.40 -7.28 7.88
N ILE A 474 19.09 -7.27 8.14
CA ILE A 474 18.49 -6.47 9.21
C ILE A 474 19.02 -6.94 10.58
N SER A 475 19.17 -8.26 10.80
CA SER A 475 19.77 -8.81 12.02
C SER A 475 21.25 -8.40 12.17
N LEU A 476 22.03 -8.43 11.08
CA LEU A 476 23.43 -7.99 11.09
C LEU A 476 23.58 -6.49 11.36
N LEU A 477 22.79 -5.66 10.68
CA LEU A 477 22.73 -4.22 10.91
C LEU A 477 22.33 -3.92 12.37
N PHE A 478 21.40 -4.67 12.94
CA PHE A 478 21.03 -4.52 14.34
C PHE A 478 22.19 -4.83 15.28
N ARG A 479 22.89 -5.96 15.06
CA ARG A 479 24.09 -6.34 15.84
C ARG A 479 25.18 -5.26 15.78
N TRP A 480 25.54 -4.80 14.58
CA TRP A 480 26.56 -3.75 14.41
C TRP A 480 26.11 -2.42 15.01
N THR A 481 24.83 -2.06 14.88
CA THR A 481 24.26 -0.87 15.51
C THR A 481 24.37 -0.92 17.03
N VAL A 482 24.09 -2.07 17.66
CA VAL A 482 24.25 -2.23 19.11
C VAL A 482 25.72 -2.15 19.53
N GLN A 483 26.65 -2.72 18.74
CA GLN A 483 28.10 -2.63 19.00
C GLN A 483 28.63 -1.19 18.92
N HIS A 484 28.13 -0.39 17.97
CA HIS A 484 28.58 0.98 17.71
C HIS A 484 27.62 2.07 18.23
N ILE A 485 26.71 1.71 19.13
CA ILE A 485 25.63 2.61 19.60
C ILE A 485 26.15 3.88 20.29
N SER A 486 27.34 3.82 20.89
CA SER A 486 28.02 4.96 21.51
C SER A 486 28.45 6.03 20.50
N VAL A 487 28.68 5.64 19.24
CA VAL A 487 29.08 6.55 18.15
C VAL A 487 27.85 6.99 17.35
N MET A 488 26.88 6.10 17.13
CA MET A 488 25.70 6.38 16.32
C MET A 488 24.66 7.24 17.04
N GLU A 489 24.43 6.98 18.34
CA GLU A 489 23.37 7.60 19.15
C GLU A 489 22.02 7.63 18.40
N ARG A 490 21.45 8.82 18.12
CA ARG A 490 20.16 8.98 17.42
C ARG A 490 20.17 8.51 15.96
N MET A 491 21.33 8.38 15.33
CA MET A 491 21.40 7.88 13.94
C MET A 491 21.10 6.39 13.82
N ALA A 492 21.18 5.64 14.93
CA ALA A 492 20.68 4.27 14.98
C ALA A 492 19.18 4.21 14.65
N LEU A 493 18.38 5.08 15.27
CA LEU A 493 16.96 5.19 14.94
C LEU A 493 16.78 5.62 13.49
N TYR A 494 17.50 6.63 13.03
CA TYR A 494 17.37 7.15 11.66
C TYR A 494 17.59 6.08 10.58
N LEU A 495 18.54 5.15 10.80
CA LEU A 495 18.74 3.99 9.94
C LEU A 495 17.50 3.08 9.97
N PHE A 496 17.05 2.65 11.15
CA PHE A 496 15.93 1.70 11.27
C PHE A 496 14.58 2.25 10.78
N HIS A 497 14.40 3.59 10.78
CA HIS A 497 13.19 4.21 10.19
C HIS A 497 13.05 4.00 8.68
N SER A 498 14.16 3.68 7.98
CA SER A 498 14.14 3.40 6.54
C SER A 498 13.94 1.91 6.20
N LEU A 499 14.05 1.03 7.19
CA LEU A 499 14.01 -0.41 6.98
C LEU A 499 12.58 -0.94 7.09
N ASN A 500 12.20 -1.87 6.22
CA ASN A 500 10.92 -2.54 6.31
C ASN A 500 11.00 -3.74 7.27
N LEU A 501 10.71 -3.49 8.55
CA LEU A 501 10.75 -4.53 9.60
C LEU A 501 9.58 -5.53 9.52
N ASN A 502 8.56 -5.30 8.67
CA ASN A 502 7.41 -6.19 8.56
C ASN A 502 7.74 -7.56 7.93
N HIS A 503 8.85 -7.66 7.21
CA HIS A 503 9.34 -8.92 6.62
C HIS A 503 10.52 -9.53 7.41
N TRP A 504 10.91 -8.91 8.52
CA TRP A 504 12.05 -9.36 9.30
C TRP A 504 11.63 -10.42 10.32
N VAL A 505 12.18 -11.63 10.18
CA VAL A 505 12.08 -12.69 11.19
C VAL A 505 13.22 -12.50 12.20
N ILE A 506 12.88 -11.96 13.38
CA ILE A 506 13.84 -11.70 14.45
C ILE A 506 14.37 -13.01 15.06
N LEU A 507 15.69 -13.11 15.23
CA LEU A 507 16.34 -14.30 15.79
C LEU A 507 16.47 -14.22 17.32
N ASN A 508 16.68 -15.37 17.97
CA ASN A 508 16.91 -15.44 19.42
C ASN A 508 18.10 -14.59 19.90
N ASP A 509 19.17 -14.51 19.11
CA ASP A 509 20.32 -13.65 19.44
C ASP A 509 19.99 -12.16 19.32
N ASP A 510 19.10 -11.80 18.40
CA ASP A 510 18.65 -10.42 18.25
C ASP A 510 17.74 -10.05 19.43
N LEU A 511 16.90 -10.98 19.91
CA LEU A 511 16.12 -10.80 21.14
C LEU A 511 17.00 -10.57 22.38
N LYS A 512 18.16 -11.26 22.49
CA LYS A 512 19.15 -10.98 23.56
C LYS A 512 19.66 -9.54 23.49
N LEU A 513 19.90 -9.02 22.29
CA LEU A 513 20.33 -7.63 22.11
C LEU A 513 19.21 -6.65 22.44
N VAL A 514 17.98 -6.91 22.01
CA VAL A 514 16.79 -6.12 22.38
C VAL A 514 16.63 -6.06 23.90
N HIS A 515 16.72 -7.22 24.58
CA HIS A 515 16.66 -7.30 26.03
C HIS A 515 17.77 -6.49 26.70
N LYS A 516 19.01 -6.58 26.21
CA LYS A 516 20.15 -5.79 26.70
C LYS A 516 19.92 -4.28 26.54
N LEU A 517 19.34 -3.84 25.42
CA LEU A 517 19.04 -2.42 25.16
C LEU A 517 17.93 -1.89 26.07
N LEU A 518 16.93 -2.71 26.40
CA LEU A 518 15.85 -2.35 27.32
C LEU A 518 16.27 -2.40 28.80
N SER A 519 17.27 -3.21 29.12
CA SER A 519 17.72 -3.48 30.49
C SER A 519 18.65 -2.42 31.09
N GLN A 520 18.82 -1.28 30.43
CA GLN A 520 19.71 -0.21 30.89
C GLN A 520 19.13 0.48 32.13
N GLU A 521 19.99 0.85 33.07
CA GLU A 521 19.59 1.70 34.21
C GLU A 521 19.03 3.04 33.69
N SER A 522 18.17 3.67 34.50
CA SER A 522 17.37 4.86 34.15
C SER A 522 18.07 5.80 33.15
N PRO A 523 17.39 6.26 32.08
CA PRO A 523 18.02 7.00 30.97
C PRO A 523 18.52 8.37 31.45
N THR A 524 19.78 8.40 31.90
CA THR A 524 20.46 9.63 32.35
C THR A 524 21.32 10.21 31.24
N THR A 525 21.68 9.40 30.25
CA THR A 525 22.51 9.80 29.10
C THR A 525 21.74 9.76 27.77
N PRO A 526 22.12 10.60 26.78
CA PRO A 526 21.58 10.54 25.42
C PRO A 526 21.74 9.15 24.77
N GLN A 527 22.85 8.47 25.09
CA GLN A 527 23.13 7.11 24.63
C GLN A 527 22.10 6.08 25.15
N GLN A 528 21.84 6.06 26.46
CA GLN A 528 20.84 5.16 27.06
C GLN A 528 19.43 5.44 26.51
N THR A 529 19.12 6.72 26.27
CA THR A 529 17.84 7.11 25.67
C THR A 529 17.71 6.56 24.25
N ALA A 530 18.76 6.67 23.42
CA ALA A 530 18.78 6.12 22.07
C ALA A 530 18.67 4.59 22.05
N GLN A 531 19.30 3.89 23.01
CA GLN A 531 19.19 2.43 23.17
C GLN A 531 17.75 1.97 23.44
N ILE A 532 17.08 2.58 24.43
CA ILE A 532 15.70 2.24 24.78
C ILE A 532 14.76 2.56 23.60
N LEU A 533 14.91 3.73 22.98
CA LEU A 533 14.08 4.12 21.84
C LEU A 533 14.27 3.17 20.64
N LEU A 534 15.50 2.74 20.35
CA LEU A 534 15.76 1.77 19.28
C LEU A 534 15.08 0.44 19.55
N ALA A 535 15.20 -0.09 20.76
CA ALA A 535 14.55 -1.35 21.13
C ALA A 535 13.02 -1.25 21.07
N LYS A 536 12.45 -0.12 21.54
CA LYS A 536 11.01 0.15 21.42
C LYS A 536 10.58 0.18 19.95
N TYR A 537 11.31 0.90 19.10
CA TYR A 537 11.01 1.03 17.68
C TYR A 537 11.05 -0.34 16.98
N VAL A 538 12.07 -1.16 17.24
CA VAL A 538 12.18 -2.51 16.69
C VAL A 538 10.94 -3.33 17.06
N ILE A 539 10.64 -3.47 18.36
CA ILE A 539 9.50 -4.27 18.84
C ILE A 539 8.18 -3.74 18.28
N GLU A 540 7.97 -2.43 18.19
CA GLU A 540 6.73 -1.84 17.65
C GLU A 540 6.50 -2.15 16.18
N ASN A 541 7.56 -2.26 15.37
CA ASN A 541 7.44 -2.39 13.92
C ASN A 541 7.67 -3.84 13.44
N LEU A 542 7.75 -4.81 14.35
CA LEU A 542 7.68 -6.23 14.00
C LEU A 542 6.29 -6.63 13.52
N ASN A 543 6.25 -7.62 12.63
CA ASN A 543 5.02 -8.21 12.13
C ASN A 543 4.47 -9.29 13.07
N TYR A 544 3.47 -8.94 13.87
CA TYR A 544 2.73 -9.87 14.74
C TYR A 544 1.50 -10.48 14.05
N GLY A 545 1.40 -10.37 12.72
CA GLY A 545 0.34 -10.91 11.89
C GLY A 545 0.53 -12.40 11.58
N TYR A 546 -0.15 -12.85 10.52
CA TYR A 546 -0.08 -14.23 10.04
C TYR A 546 0.59 -14.29 8.67
N MET A 547 1.23 -15.40 8.36
CA MET A 547 1.78 -15.68 7.02
C MET A 547 0.64 -16.02 6.05
N GLY A 548 0.68 -15.43 4.86
CA GLY A 548 -0.27 -15.72 3.79
C GLY A 548 -0.11 -17.16 3.25
N GLY A 549 -1.22 -17.86 3.02
CA GLY A 549 -1.23 -19.18 2.37
C GLY A 549 -0.68 -20.37 3.19
N SER A 550 -0.15 -20.15 4.40
CA SER A 550 0.38 -21.22 5.24
C SER A 550 -0.57 -21.61 6.37
N VAL A 551 -0.86 -22.91 6.48
CA VAL A 551 -1.69 -23.49 7.55
C VAL A 551 -0.80 -23.96 8.71
N ASP A 552 -1.19 -23.61 9.93
CA ASP A 552 -0.59 -24.12 11.15
C ASP A 552 -0.88 -25.63 11.28
N THR A 553 0.18 -26.44 11.24
CA THR A 553 0.10 -27.91 11.38
C THR A 553 -0.04 -28.33 12.85
N ASN A 554 0.27 -27.45 13.80
CA ASN A 554 0.10 -27.71 15.22
C ASN A 554 -1.34 -27.39 15.64
N ILE A 555 -2.20 -28.41 15.65
CA ILE A 555 -3.59 -28.26 16.09
C ILE A 555 -3.61 -27.82 17.56
N SER A 556 -4.19 -26.65 17.82
CA SER A 556 -4.42 -26.20 19.20
C SER A 556 -5.38 -27.14 19.92
N LYS A 557 -4.95 -27.64 21.08
CA LYS A 557 -5.82 -28.45 21.93
C LYS A 557 -7.01 -27.68 22.51
N SER A 558 -6.90 -26.36 22.65
CA SER A 558 -7.99 -25.52 23.16
C SER A 558 -8.93 -25.03 22.07
N GLN A 559 -8.49 -24.98 20.80
CA GLN A 559 -9.30 -24.57 19.65
C GLN A 559 -9.17 -25.57 18.47
N PRO A 560 -9.64 -26.82 18.61
CA PRO A 560 -9.40 -27.88 17.63
C PRO A 560 -10.33 -27.86 16.40
N TRP A 561 -11.35 -26.99 16.38
CA TRP A 561 -12.45 -27.06 15.40
C TRP A 561 -12.15 -26.46 14.02
N TYR A 562 -11.03 -25.74 13.82
CA TYR A 562 -10.68 -25.19 12.51
C TYR A 562 -9.17 -24.99 12.32
N SER A 563 -8.69 -25.15 11.08
CA SER A 563 -7.30 -24.90 10.71
C SER A 563 -6.95 -23.42 10.82
N ARG A 564 -5.86 -23.10 11.52
CA ARG A 564 -5.42 -21.72 11.74
C ARG A 564 -4.31 -21.34 10.76
N LYS A 565 -4.14 -20.06 10.50
CA LYS A 565 -2.94 -19.55 9.82
C LYS A 565 -1.74 -19.59 10.74
N LEU A 566 -0.57 -19.88 10.18
CA LEU A 566 0.70 -19.80 10.89
C LEU A 566 1.04 -18.32 11.18
N PRO A 567 1.41 -17.94 12.41
CA PRO A 567 1.87 -16.58 12.69
C PRO A 567 3.17 -16.27 11.94
N PHE A 568 3.39 -15.01 11.59
CA PHE A 568 4.64 -14.55 10.95
C PHE A 568 5.85 -14.80 11.84
N LEU A 569 5.74 -14.43 13.12
CA LEU A 569 6.73 -14.77 14.12
C LEU A 569 6.32 -16.07 14.81
N ALA A 570 7.30 -16.94 15.07
CA ALA A 570 7.06 -18.18 15.80
C ALA A 570 6.45 -17.91 17.19
N TYR A 571 5.67 -18.85 17.71
CA TYR A 571 5.03 -18.71 19.02
C TYR A 571 6.06 -18.52 20.15
N GLU A 572 7.23 -19.13 20.02
CA GLU A 572 8.35 -18.96 20.93
C GLU A 572 8.80 -17.49 20.95
N THR A 573 8.92 -16.84 19.79
CA THR A 573 9.26 -15.40 19.69
C THR A 573 8.23 -14.52 20.37
N HIS A 574 6.93 -14.83 20.23
CA HIS A 574 5.87 -14.10 20.94
C HIS A 574 5.98 -14.25 22.46
N GLU A 575 6.25 -15.47 22.95
CA GLU A 575 6.47 -15.75 24.38
C GLU A 575 7.68 -14.98 24.91
N GLU A 576 8.81 -15.02 24.20
CA GLU A 576 10.04 -14.37 24.64
C GLU A 576 9.92 -12.84 24.69
N ILE A 577 9.28 -12.23 23.68
CA ILE A 577 8.99 -10.79 23.70
C ILE A 577 8.13 -10.45 24.93
N ALA A 578 7.12 -11.27 25.26
CA ALA A 578 6.27 -11.04 26.41
C ALA A 578 7.06 -11.02 27.73
N PHE A 579 8.00 -11.94 27.90
CA PHE A 579 8.85 -11.98 29.09
C PHE A 579 9.89 -10.86 29.13
N ILE A 580 10.48 -10.49 27.99
CA ILE A 580 11.36 -9.31 27.87
C ILE A 580 10.61 -8.04 28.31
N LEU A 581 9.35 -7.87 27.93
CA LEU A 581 8.52 -6.75 28.38
C LEU A 581 8.33 -6.75 29.89
N LEU A 582 8.03 -7.90 30.50
CA LEU A 582 7.84 -8.01 31.95
C LEU A 582 9.11 -7.67 32.74
N ASP A 583 10.27 -8.18 32.33
CA ASP A 583 11.55 -7.86 32.98
C ASP A 583 11.90 -6.37 32.81
N ALA A 584 11.69 -5.81 31.61
CA ALA A 584 11.92 -4.38 31.37
C ALA A 584 10.99 -3.50 32.22
N CYS A 585 9.70 -3.85 32.33
CA CYS A 585 8.76 -3.15 33.21
C CYS A 585 9.15 -3.28 34.68
N GLN A 586 9.62 -4.44 35.12
CA GLN A 586 10.09 -4.67 36.49
C GLN A 586 11.29 -3.79 36.85
N LYS A 587 12.20 -3.54 35.91
CA LYS A 587 13.33 -2.62 36.11
C LYS A 587 12.90 -1.15 36.16
N VAL A 588 11.96 -0.76 35.30
CA VAL A 588 11.47 0.62 35.21
C VAL A 588 10.61 0.99 36.41
N GLN A 589 9.72 0.08 36.80
CA GLN A 589 8.80 0.23 37.93
C GLN A 589 8.69 -1.11 38.66
N PRO A 590 9.46 -1.31 39.74
CA PRO A 590 9.33 -2.49 40.57
C PRO A 590 7.89 -2.66 41.05
N LEU A 591 7.45 -3.90 41.09
CA LEU A 591 6.23 -4.27 41.80
C LEU A 591 6.32 -3.81 43.27
N PRO A 592 5.19 -3.48 43.90
CA PRO A 592 5.20 -2.85 45.21
C PRO A 592 5.93 -3.73 46.23
N ASP A 593 7.04 -3.21 46.78
CA ASP A 593 7.73 -3.79 47.93
C ASP A 593 6.77 -3.73 49.12
N ALA A 594 6.17 -4.87 49.42
CA ALA A 594 5.51 -5.03 50.68
C ALA A 594 6.57 -5.19 51.76
N ASN A 595 6.54 -4.33 52.78
CA ASN A 595 7.21 -4.59 54.04
C ASN A 595 7.02 -6.08 54.41
N PRO A 596 8.06 -6.78 54.90
CA PRO A 596 8.05 -8.22 55.10
C PRO A 596 7.12 -8.62 56.26
N THR A 597 5.82 -8.60 56.01
CA THR A 597 4.79 -9.20 56.84
C THR A 597 4.43 -10.57 56.25
N VAL A 598 4.02 -11.50 57.11
CA VAL A 598 3.72 -12.90 56.76
C VAL A 598 2.67 -13.04 55.65
N GLU A 599 1.84 -12.01 55.44
CA GLU A 599 0.75 -11.97 54.45
C GLU A 599 1.23 -11.63 53.02
N ASN A 600 2.46 -11.15 52.82
CA ASN A 600 2.95 -10.62 51.53
C ASN A 600 4.11 -11.40 50.90
N LYS A 601 4.39 -12.64 51.36
CA LYS A 601 5.45 -13.50 50.79
C LYS A 601 5.34 -13.67 49.27
N GLY A 602 4.12 -13.69 48.73
CA GLY A 602 3.87 -13.86 47.31
C GLY A 602 4.45 -12.76 46.40
N ALA A 603 4.56 -11.51 46.86
CA ALA A 603 5.09 -10.42 46.03
C ALA A 603 6.61 -10.54 45.80
N ILE A 604 7.36 -10.94 46.83
CA ILE A 604 8.81 -11.16 46.75
C ILE A 604 9.12 -12.40 45.89
N GLU A 605 8.33 -13.47 46.05
CA GLU A 605 8.40 -14.66 45.19
C GLU A 605 8.06 -14.34 43.73
N LEU A 606 7.11 -13.43 43.48
CA LEU A 606 6.74 -13.00 42.13
C LEU A 606 7.90 -12.29 41.42
N VAL A 607 8.60 -11.37 42.11
CA VAL A 607 9.77 -10.67 41.56
C VAL A 607 10.88 -11.68 41.21
N GLY A 608 11.18 -12.61 42.14
CA GLY A 608 12.16 -13.68 41.89
C GLY A 608 11.77 -14.58 40.72
N SER A 609 10.49 -14.90 40.57
CA SER A 609 9.96 -15.76 39.49
C SER A 609 10.03 -15.06 38.13
N VAL A 610 9.70 -13.76 38.05
CA VAL A 610 9.84 -12.95 36.82
C VAL A 610 11.31 -12.86 36.41
N THR A 611 12.22 -12.56 37.35
CA THR A 611 13.66 -12.52 37.05
C THR A 611 14.19 -13.88 36.61
N SER A 612 13.74 -14.98 37.25
CA SER A 612 14.09 -16.34 36.84
C SER A 612 13.58 -16.69 35.43
N ALA A 613 12.39 -16.22 35.06
CA ALA A 613 11.79 -16.48 33.75
C ALA A 613 12.59 -15.87 32.58
N VAL A 614 13.35 -14.80 32.82
CA VAL A 614 14.16 -14.10 31.80
C VAL A 614 15.66 -14.36 31.95
N SER A 615 16.05 -15.14 32.96
CA SER A 615 17.46 -15.42 33.29
C SER A 615 18.25 -16.10 32.16
N THR A 616 17.59 -16.78 31.21
CA THR A 616 18.18 -17.35 29.98
C THR A 616 18.82 -16.30 29.06
N TYR A 617 18.44 -15.02 29.19
CA TYR A 617 18.97 -13.91 28.38
C TYR A 617 20.04 -13.09 29.10
N LEU A 618 20.26 -13.30 30.40
CA LEU A 618 21.21 -12.55 31.23
C LEU A 618 22.53 -13.31 31.43
N PRO A 619 23.70 -12.69 31.20
CA PRO A 619 24.98 -13.22 31.67
C PRO A 619 24.97 -13.44 33.19
N ILE A 620 25.62 -14.50 33.68
CA ILE A 620 25.65 -14.88 35.11
C ILE A 620 26.11 -13.72 36.02
N ALA A 621 26.99 -12.83 35.53
CA ALA A 621 27.47 -11.67 36.27
C ALA A 621 26.40 -10.57 36.48
N ASP A 622 25.49 -10.37 35.50
CA ASP A 622 24.43 -9.35 35.56
C ASP A 622 23.25 -9.81 36.44
N GLN A 623 23.07 -11.12 36.60
CA GLN A 623 22.07 -11.70 37.50
C GLN A 623 22.32 -11.33 38.98
N MET A 624 23.57 -11.10 39.39
CA MET A 624 23.93 -10.68 40.77
C MET A 624 23.70 -9.20 41.06
N LEU A 625 23.62 -8.33 40.04
CA LEU A 625 23.43 -6.88 40.19
C LEU A 625 21.95 -6.50 40.40
N LEU A 626 21.01 -7.27 39.86
CA LEU A 626 19.56 -7.04 39.97
C LEU A 626 19.02 -7.11 41.40
N LEU A 627 19.72 -7.81 42.29
CA LEU A 627 19.35 -7.95 43.71
C LEU A 627 19.73 -6.73 44.57
N LYS A 628 20.39 -5.70 44.00
CA LYS A 628 21.00 -4.60 44.78
C LYS A 628 20.57 -3.18 44.43
N SER A 629 19.86 -2.91 43.34
CA SER A 629 19.61 -1.52 42.94
C SER A 629 18.37 -0.93 43.61
N THR A 630 18.59 0.09 44.45
CA THR A 630 17.57 1.07 44.86
C THR A 630 17.33 2.05 43.70
N TYR A 631 16.11 2.04 43.15
CA TYR A 631 15.75 2.81 41.96
C TYR A 631 15.17 4.19 42.29
N THR A 632 15.56 5.21 41.51
CA THR A 632 14.99 6.57 41.53
C THR A 632 14.60 7.01 40.12
N THR A 633 13.53 6.45 39.54
CA THR A 633 12.96 6.89 38.26
C THR A 633 11.87 7.95 38.49
N THR A 634 11.77 8.93 37.59
CA THR A 634 10.69 9.93 37.60
C THR A 634 9.38 9.30 37.11
N PRO A 635 8.24 9.57 37.77
CA PRO A 635 6.99 8.80 37.59
C PRO A 635 6.38 8.88 36.18
N ASN A 636 6.60 9.98 35.43
CA ASN A 636 6.00 10.16 34.11
C ASN A 636 6.58 9.21 33.04
N HIS A 637 7.90 9.02 33.01
CA HIS A 637 8.55 8.14 32.03
C HIS A 637 8.20 6.66 32.25
N ALA A 638 8.04 6.25 33.51
CA ALA A 638 7.65 4.89 33.85
C ALA A 638 6.22 4.56 33.40
N ASN A 639 5.28 5.51 33.55
CA ASN A 639 3.91 5.33 33.07
C ASN A 639 3.85 5.21 31.53
N GLU A 640 4.55 6.08 30.79
CA GLU A 640 4.64 5.98 29.32
C GLU A 640 5.22 4.65 28.87
N PHE A 641 6.23 4.13 29.58
CA PHE A 641 6.83 2.83 29.30
C PHE A 641 5.84 1.68 29.51
N ILE A 642 5.08 1.69 30.61
CA ILE A 642 4.05 0.66 30.88
C ILE A 642 2.92 0.73 29.85
N GLN A 643 2.47 1.93 29.45
CA GLN A 643 1.46 2.10 28.42
C GLN A 643 1.89 1.57 27.06
N TRP A 644 3.18 1.76 26.73
CA TRP A 644 3.83 1.16 25.57
C TRP A 644 3.92 -0.36 25.67
N ALA A 645 4.36 -0.92 26.81
CA ALA A 645 4.43 -2.36 26.99
C ALA A 645 3.06 -3.03 26.82
N TRP A 646 2.00 -2.40 27.30
CA TRP A 646 0.62 -2.82 27.03
C TRP A 646 0.25 -2.78 25.53
N SER A 647 0.65 -1.74 24.77
CA SER A 647 0.30 -1.67 23.35
C SER A 647 0.98 -2.76 22.53
N VAL A 648 2.20 -3.17 22.92
CA VAL A 648 2.89 -4.32 22.35
C VAL A 648 2.23 -5.63 22.79
N ALA A 649 2.00 -5.81 24.09
CA ALA A 649 1.46 -7.05 24.64
C ALA A 649 0.10 -7.46 24.02
N LEU A 650 -0.77 -6.49 23.74
CA LEU A 650 -2.07 -6.71 23.08
C LEU A 650 -1.94 -7.18 21.61
N ARG A 651 -0.79 -6.95 20.95
CA ARG A 651 -0.53 -7.41 19.58
C ARG A 651 -0.02 -8.85 19.51
N LEU A 652 0.55 -9.35 20.61
CA LEU A 652 1.13 -10.69 20.71
C LEU A 652 0.04 -11.78 20.68
N LYS A 653 0.36 -12.93 20.08
CA LYS A 653 -0.54 -14.10 19.99
C LYS A 653 -0.39 -15.03 21.20
N LEU A 654 -0.43 -14.48 22.41
CA LEU A 654 -0.14 -15.20 23.66
C LEU A 654 -1.10 -16.38 23.88
N TYR A 655 -2.38 -16.23 23.54
CA TYR A 655 -3.32 -17.34 23.63
C TYR A 655 -3.01 -18.44 22.61
N ASP A 656 -2.41 -18.18 21.46
CA ASP A 656 -2.13 -19.27 20.52
C ASP A 656 -0.81 -20.01 20.84
N CYS A 657 -0.01 -19.48 21.76
CA CYS A 657 1.23 -20.09 22.23
C CYS A 657 1.00 -21.37 23.05
N ASN A 658 2.01 -22.23 23.08
CA ASN A 658 2.04 -23.38 23.98
C ASN A 658 2.01 -22.95 25.45
N VAL A 659 1.50 -23.82 26.33
CA VAL A 659 1.48 -23.53 27.77
C VAL A 659 2.92 -23.40 28.28
N SER A 660 3.26 -22.22 28.79
CA SER A 660 4.59 -21.91 29.27
C SER A 660 4.79 -22.36 30.72
N SER A 661 5.86 -23.10 30.99
CA SER A 661 6.27 -23.47 32.35
C SER A 661 6.61 -22.23 33.17
N ARG A 662 7.31 -21.25 32.57
CA ARG A 662 7.67 -19.97 33.21
C ARG A 662 6.44 -19.17 33.64
N ALA A 663 5.45 -19.06 32.74
CA ALA A 663 4.20 -18.38 33.07
C ALA A 663 3.43 -19.09 34.19
N THR A 664 3.45 -20.43 34.18
CA THR A 664 2.81 -21.25 35.22
C THR A 664 3.47 -21.05 36.59
N ASP A 665 4.79 -20.89 36.65
CA ASP A 665 5.49 -20.62 37.92
C ASP A 665 5.20 -19.21 38.44
N ILE A 666 5.17 -18.19 37.56
CA ILE A 666 4.72 -16.83 37.93
C ILE A 666 3.28 -16.88 38.45
N GLU A 667 2.40 -17.63 37.79
CA GLU A 667 0.99 -17.71 38.18
C GLU A 667 0.78 -18.33 39.58
N LYS A 668 1.59 -19.33 39.96
CA LYS A 668 1.56 -19.90 41.33
C LYS A 668 1.85 -18.86 42.40
N SER A 669 2.66 -17.84 42.09
CA SER A 669 2.97 -16.74 43.00
C SER A 669 1.89 -15.63 42.99
N ILE A 670 0.95 -15.63 42.03
CA ILE A 670 -0.20 -14.72 42.02
C ILE A 670 -1.28 -15.25 42.96
N THR A 671 -1.24 -14.78 44.21
CA THR A 671 -2.19 -15.18 45.25
C THR A 671 -3.39 -14.23 45.36
N LEU A 672 -4.51 -14.70 45.90
CA LEU A 672 -5.69 -13.86 46.15
C LEU A 672 -5.41 -12.59 47.01
N PRO A 673 -4.59 -12.63 48.08
CA PRO A 673 -4.17 -11.42 48.79
C PRO A 673 -3.46 -10.41 47.90
N PHE A 674 -2.58 -10.86 47.01
CA PHE A 674 -1.89 -9.99 46.05
C PHE A 674 -2.88 -9.32 45.09
N LEU A 675 -3.83 -10.06 44.52
CA LEU A 675 -4.86 -9.49 43.63
C LEU A 675 -5.69 -8.41 44.33
N ARG A 676 -6.07 -8.63 45.60
CA ARG A 676 -6.78 -7.63 46.42
C ARG A 676 -5.93 -6.39 46.70
N LEU A 677 -4.63 -6.57 46.94
CA LEU A 677 -3.70 -5.46 47.13
C LEU A 677 -3.59 -4.60 45.88
N VAL A 678 -3.44 -5.21 44.70
CA VAL A 678 -3.38 -4.50 43.41
C VAL A 678 -4.67 -3.72 43.16
N LEU A 679 -5.82 -4.35 43.37
CA LEU A 679 -7.13 -3.72 43.20
C LEU A 679 -7.35 -2.51 44.11
N ASN A 680 -6.80 -2.52 45.32
CA ASN A 680 -6.95 -1.44 46.30
C ASN A 680 -5.79 -0.42 46.29
N SER A 681 -4.79 -0.61 45.43
CA SER A 681 -3.64 0.29 45.33
C SER A 681 -4.04 1.70 44.90
N TYR A 682 -3.43 2.71 45.51
CA TYR A 682 -3.57 4.12 45.10
C TYR A 682 -2.56 4.53 44.02
N ASN A 683 -1.59 3.68 43.72
CA ASN A 683 -0.60 3.92 42.67
C ASN A 683 -1.06 3.23 41.37
N ASP A 684 -1.72 3.99 40.51
CA ASP A 684 -2.28 3.50 39.25
C ASP A 684 -1.20 2.89 38.35
N MET A 685 -0.01 3.47 38.30
CA MET A 685 1.11 2.97 37.50
C MET A 685 1.58 1.59 37.96
N SER A 686 1.83 1.41 39.26
CA SER A 686 2.25 0.12 39.85
C SER A 686 1.15 -0.95 39.70
N SER A 687 -0.12 -0.54 39.86
CA SER A 687 -1.25 -1.44 39.66
C SER A 687 -1.45 -1.85 38.20
N SER A 688 -1.14 -0.96 37.25
CA SER A 688 -1.17 -1.24 35.81
C SER A 688 -0.05 -2.17 35.37
N HIS A 689 1.16 -2.00 35.91
CA HIS A 689 2.25 -2.98 35.72
C HIS A 689 1.86 -4.36 36.26
N SER A 690 1.30 -4.42 37.47
CA SER A 690 0.82 -5.68 38.05
C SER A 690 -0.26 -6.33 37.18
N ALA A 691 -1.19 -5.54 36.64
CA ALA A 691 -2.21 -6.03 35.71
C ALA A 691 -1.63 -6.56 34.39
N LEU A 692 -0.55 -5.96 33.86
CA LEU A 692 0.15 -6.44 32.67
C LEU A 692 0.78 -7.81 32.91
N LEU A 693 1.42 -7.98 34.07
CA LEU A 693 1.98 -9.27 34.49
C LEU A 693 0.89 -10.34 34.61
N ILE A 694 -0.23 -10.00 35.24
CA ILE A 694 -1.38 -10.92 35.37
C ILE A 694 -1.90 -11.29 33.97
N TYR A 695 -2.03 -10.33 33.04
CA TYR A 695 -2.48 -10.59 31.67
C TYR A 695 -1.56 -11.56 30.91
N ILE A 696 -0.24 -11.30 30.89
CA ILE A 696 0.72 -12.13 30.17
C ILE A 696 0.81 -13.53 30.76
N SER A 697 0.96 -13.63 32.09
CA SER A 697 1.04 -14.93 32.78
C SER A 697 -0.25 -15.74 32.60
N PHE A 698 -1.42 -15.10 32.71
CA PHE A 698 -2.70 -15.77 32.55
C PHE A 698 -2.89 -16.36 31.15
N LEU A 699 -2.61 -15.61 30.08
CA LEU A 699 -2.76 -16.10 28.70
C LEU A 699 -1.79 -17.24 28.33
N LEU A 700 -0.58 -17.22 28.89
CA LEU A 700 0.43 -18.26 28.65
C LEU A 700 0.29 -19.49 29.58
N SER A 701 -0.49 -19.37 30.65
CA SER A 701 -0.73 -20.46 31.61
C SER A 701 -1.79 -21.45 31.15
N ALA A 702 -1.88 -22.57 31.86
CA ALA A 702 -2.98 -23.52 31.67
C ALA A 702 -4.33 -23.03 32.23
N THR A 703 -4.34 -21.99 33.07
CA THR A 703 -5.55 -21.46 33.71
C THR A 703 -6.50 -20.83 32.70
N SER A 704 -5.98 -20.19 31.66
CA SER A 704 -6.78 -19.67 30.54
C SER A 704 -7.31 -20.75 29.58
N ARG A 705 -6.89 -22.01 29.73
CA ARG A 705 -7.13 -23.10 28.78
C ARG A 705 -8.28 -24.00 29.15
N HIS A 706 -8.73 -23.97 30.40
CA HIS A 706 -9.71 -24.91 30.89
C HIS A 706 -10.56 -24.29 32.01
N PHE A 707 -11.89 -24.36 31.90
CA PHE A 707 -12.80 -23.70 32.83
C PHE A 707 -12.58 -24.11 34.30
N LEU A 708 -12.46 -25.40 34.61
CA LEU A 708 -12.22 -25.83 36.00
C LEU A 708 -10.89 -25.31 36.58
N ARG A 709 -9.85 -25.13 35.75
CA ARG A 709 -8.58 -24.55 36.19
C ARG A 709 -8.72 -23.05 36.39
N PHE A 710 -9.42 -22.38 35.47
CA PHE A 710 -9.81 -20.98 35.59
C PHE A 710 -10.54 -20.69 36.90
N GLU A 711 -11.55 -21.49 37.24
CA GLU A 711 -12.32 -21.34 38.48
C GLU A 711 -11.43 -21.58 39.72
N SER A 712 -10.71 -22.70 39.77
CA SER A 712 -9.84 -23.03 40.91
C SER A 712 -8.64 -22.08 41.09
N GLY A 713 -8.23 -21.39 40.03
CA GLY A 713 -7.06 -20.52 40.00
C GLY A 713 -7.37 -19.03 40.16
N ASP A 714 -8.45 -18.65 40.85
CA ASP A 714 -8.85 -17.24 41.04
C ASP A 714 -9.03 -16.45 39.72
N GLY A 715 -9.46 -17.12 38.64
CA GLY A 715 -9.57 -16.54 37.29
C GLY A 715 -10.42 -15.28 37.25
N TRP A 716 -11.57 -15.26 37.92
CA TRP A 716 -12.45 -14.08 38.00
C TRP A 716 -11.78 -12.86 38.66
N MET A 717 -10.98 -13.08 39.71
CA MET A 717 -10.26 -12.00 40.39
C MET A 717 -9.10 -11.46 39.54
N LYS A 718 -8.44 -12.32 38.76
CA LYS A 718 -7.43 -11.90 37.78
C LYS A 718 -8.05 -11.02 36.70
N LEU A 719 -9.19 -11.43 36.14
CA LEU A 719 -9.93 -10.63 35.15
C LEU A 719 -10.41 -9.28 35.72
N LEU A 720 -10.94 -9.28 36.94
CA LEU A 720 -11.38 -8.04 37.60
C LEU A 720 -10.22 -7.07 37.81
N THR A 721 -9.04 -7.59 38.13
CA THR A 721 -7.81 -6.80 38.29
C THR A 721 -7.36 -6.20 36.96
N ILE A 722 -7.36 -6.99 35.88
CA ILE A 722 -7.04 -6.49 34.52
C ILE A 722 -8.05 -5.42 34.09
N LEU A 723 -9.36 -5.64 34.31
CA LEU A 723 -10.42 -4.70 33.91
C LEU A 723 -10.30 -3.35 34.64
N LYS A 724 -10.03 -3.36 35.96
CA LYS A 724 -10.03 -2.14 36.78
C LYS A 724 -8.69 -1.40 36.79
N ARG A 725 -7.56 -2.10 36.63
CA ARG A 725 -6.21 -1.54 36.76
C ARG A 725 -5.37 -1.60 35.49
N GLY A 726 -5.75 -2.44 34.51
CA GLY A 726 -5.09 -2.58 33.21
C GLY A 726 -5.87 -1.90 32.07
N LYS A 727 -5.76 -2.49 30.86
CA LYS A 727 -6.45 -2.05 29.65
C LYS A 727 -7.72 -2.84 29.41
N ALA A 728 -8.82 -2.18 29.05
CA ALA A 728 -10.11 -2.82 28.78
C ALA A 728 -10.09 -3.68 27.50
N GLU A 729 -9.24 -3.31 26.54
CA GLU A 729 -8.94 -4.06 25.32
C GLU A 729 -8.47 -5.49 25.63
N ALA A 730 -7.71 -5.67 26.72
CA ALA A 730 -7.24 -6.97 27.16
C ALA A 730 -8.39 -7.91 27.52
N ILE A 731 -9.46 -7.39 28.12
CA ILE A 731 -10.65 -8.18 28.52
C ILE A 731 -11.43 -8.61 27.29
N ILE A 732 -11.58 -7.73 26.30
CA ILE A 732 -12.21 -8.07 25.02
C ILE A 732 -11.45 -9.22 24.37
N GLN A 733 -10.12 -9.11 24.25
CA GLN A 733 -9.27 -10.15 23.68
C GLN A 733 -9.36 -11.49 24.45
N ILE A 734 -9.27 -11.43 25.78
CA ILE A 734 -9.32 -12.62 26.63
C ILE A 734 -10.66 -13.35 26.44
N PHE A 735 -11.79 -12.64 26.52
CA PHE A 735 -13.11 -13.26 26.47
C PHE A 735 -13.37 -13.86 25.09
N SER A 736 -13.03 -13.10 24.03
CA SER A 736 -13.16 -13.57 22.65
C SER A 736 -12.42 -14.87 22.35
N GLU A 737 -11.30 -15.15 23.02
CA GLU A 737 -10.49 -16.36 22.79
C GLU A 737 -10.85 -17.52 23.74
N ILE A 738 -11.08 -17.22 25.02
CA ILE A 738 -11.23 -18.24 26.07
C ILE A 738 -12.63 -18.85 26.08
N ILE A 739 -13.68 -18.04 26.00
CA ILE A 739 -15.05 -18.52 26.24
C ILE A 739 -15.48 -19.57 25.20
N PRO A 740 -15.24 -19.40 23.88
CA PRO A 740 -15.58 -20.44 22.90
C PRO A 740 -14.89 -21.77 23.21
N SER A 741 -13.64 -21.72 23.67
CA SER A 741 -12.87 -22.90 24.10
C SER A 741 -13.51 -23.55 25.34
N PHE A 742 -13.94 -22.75 26.33
CA PHE A 742 -14.63 -23.25 27.52
C PHE A 742 -15.97 -23.89 27.16
N VAL A 743 -16.74 -23.27 26.27
CA VAL A 743 -18.03 -23.78 25.81
C VAL A 743 -17.85 -25.09 25.04
N TYR A 744 -16.84 -25.17 24.17
CA TYR A 744 -16.52 -26.40 23.44
C TYR A 744 -16.17 -27.56 24.37
N MET A 745 -15.47 -27.31 25.49
CA MET A 745 -15.04 -28.36 26.42
C MET A 745 -16.04 -28.68 27.54
N HIS A 746 -16.78 -27.70 28.04
CA HIS A 746 -17.61 -27.78 29.26
C HIS A 746 -19.06 -27.34 29.06
N GLY A 747 -19.52 -27.12 27.83
CA GLY A 747 -20.90 -26.71 27.55
C GLY A 747 -21.26 -25.36 28.19
N ASP A 748 -22.35 -25.31 28.97
CA ASP A 748 -22.85 -24.10 29.63
C ASP A 748 -22.34 -23.91 31.08
N ASP A 749 -21.44 -24.77 31.57
CA ASP A 749 -20.93 -24.69 32.95
C ASP A 749 -20.39 -23.30 33.30
N PHE A 750 -19.61 -22.69 32.40
CA PHE A 750 -19.10 -21.32 32.56
C PHE A 750 -20.21 -20.28 32.77
N PHE A 751 -21.35 -20.43 32.06
CA PHE A 751 -22.48 -19.51 32.16
C PHE A 751 -23.33 -19.75 33.40
N ASN A 752 -23.19 -20.90 34.03
CA ASN A 752 -23.92 -21.21 35.25
C ASN A 752 -23.27 -20.62 36.50
N ASP A 753 -21.97 -20.33 36.48
CA ASP A 753 -21.21 -19.64 37.56
C ASP A 753 -21.83 -18.27 37.92
N GLU A 754 -22.04 -18.01 39.22
CA GLU A 754 -22.59 -16.75 39.72
C GLU A 754 -21.64 -15.56 39.49
N SER A 755 -20.33 -15.82 39.52
CA SER A 755 -19.27 -14.83 39.36
C SER A 755 -19.31 -14.15 37.99
N LEU A 756 -19.82 -14.84 36.96
CA LEU A 756 -20.01 -14.26 35.62
C LEU A 756 -20.95 -13.05 35.66
N VAL A 757 -22.07 -13.14 36.39
CA VAL A 757 -23.07 -12.07 36.45
C VAL A 757 -22.47 -10.82 37.10
N ASP A 758 -21.71 -11.01 38.18
CA ASP A 758 -21.00 -9.93 38.86
C ASP A 758 -19.91 -9.32 37.98
N PHE A 759 -19.11 -10.13 37.28
CA PHE A 759 -18.08 -9.62 36.38
C PHE A 759 -18.69 -8.91 35.17
N PHE A 760 -19.76 -9.46 34.60
CA PHE A 760 -20.50 -8.85 33.50
C PHE A 760 -21.02 -7.47 33.91
N LYS A 761 -21.61 -7.34 35.10
CA LYS A 761 -22.00 -6.04 35.66
C LYS A 761 -20.83 -5.04 35.71
N HIS A 762 -19.64 -5.47 36.11
CA HIS A 762 -18.45 -4.62 36.13
C HIS A 762 -18.02 -4.15 34.73
N MET A 763 -18.16 -4.97 33.69
CA MET A 763 -17.89 -4.55 32.30
C MET A 763 -18.94 -3.55 31.80
N ILE A 764 -20.22 -3.78 32.13
CA ILE A 764 -21.32 -2.92 31.72
C ILE A 764 -21.23 -1.54 32.38
N GLU A 765 -21.03 -1.52 33.70
CA GLU A 765 -21.11 -0.33 34.55
C GLU A 765 -19.73 0.30 34.81
N LEU A 766 -18.72 -0.03 33.99
CA LEU A 766 -17.37 0.50 34.12
C LEU A 766 -17.38 2.03 33.94
N LYS A 767 -17.00 2.77 34.99
CA LYS A 767 -17.08 4.24 35.00
C LYS A 767 -16.17 4.92 33.95
N SER A 768 -15.00 4.36 33.68
CA SER A 768 -14.03 4.93 32.74
C SER A 768 -14.42 4.71 31.27
N ASP A 769 -15.06 3.56 31.01
CA ASP A 769 -15.45 3.10 29.68
C ASP A 769 -16.69 2.18 29.73
N PRO A 770 -17.90 2.75 29.87
CA PRO A 770 -19.12 1.94 29.98
C PRO A 770 -19.33 1.13 28.70
N MET A 771 -19.75 -0.13 28.84
CA MET A 771 -19.87 -1.08 27.71
C MET A 771 -18.56 -1.33 26.92
N LEU A 772 -17.43 -0.85 27.42
CA LEU A 772 -16.11 -0.95 26.77
C LEU A 772 -16.08 -0.33 25.36
N VAL A 773 -16.74 0.82 25.17
CA VAL A 773 -16.88 1.47 23.85
C VAL A 773 -15.56 2.07 23.37
N LYS A 774 -14.79 2.72 24.26
CA LYS A 774 -13.48 3.30 23.90
C LYS A 774 -12.49 2.19 23.54
N ALA A 775 -12.49 1.09 24.29
CA ALA A 775 -11.69 -0.08 23.98
C ALA A 775 -12.05 -0.67 22.61
N ALA A 776 -13.34 -0.83 22.31
CA ALA A 776 -13.81 -1.29 21.00
C ALA A 776 -13.36 -0.39 19.84
N ASN A 777 -13.49 0.93 19.99
CA ASN A 777 -13.06 1.91 18.99
C ASN A 777 -11.53 1.93 18.76
N THR A 778 -10.75 1.48 19.75
CA THR A 778 -9.29 1.35 19.63
C THR A 778 -8.90 0.09 18.85
N LEU A 779 -9.68 -0.98 18.98
CA LEU A 779 -9.44 -2.27 18.33
C LEU A 779 -9.97 -2.33 16.89
N LEU A 780 -11.04 -1.59 16.57
CA LEU A 780 -11.72 -1.66 15.27
C LEU A 780 -11.42 -0.45 14.37
N PRO A 781 -11.36 -0.64 13.03
CA PRO A 781 -11.32 0.47 12.07
C PRO A 781 -12.56 1.36 12.20
N LYS A 782 -12.43 2.66 11.91
CA LYS A 782 -13.52 3.67 12.01
C LYS A 782 -14.80 3.35 11.21
N LYS A 783 -14.81 2.33 10.36
CA LYS A 783 -16.00 1.90 9.60
C LYS A 783 -17.08 1.25 10.49
N HIS A 784 -16.76 0.83 11.72
CA HIS A 784 -17.67 0.08 12.61
C HIS A 784 -18.15 0.86 13.85
N GLU A 785 -18.33 2.18 13.74
CA GLU A 785 -18.62 3.17 14.82
C GLU A 785 -19.79 2.88 15.81
N ARG A 786 -20.49 1.74 15.71
CA ARG A 786 -21.65 1.40 16.57
C ARG A 786 -21.52 0.13 17.42
N ILE A 787 -20.41 -0.59 17.36
CA ILE A 787 -20.24 -1.86 18.10
C ILE A 787 -19.58 -1.58 19.46
N THR A 788 -20.21 -2.02 20.55
CA THR A 788 -19.65 -1.95 21.91
C THR A 788 -18.64 -3.07 22.14
N GLY A 789 -17.73 -2.94 23.10
CA GLY A 789 -16.76 -4.01 23.38
C GLY A 789 -17.42 -5.29 23.88
N VAL A 790 -18.50 -5.17 24.65
CA VAL A 790 -19.36 -6.34 25.00
C VAL A 790 -20.02 -6.94 23.77
N GLY A 791 -20.43 -6.12 22.79
CA GLY A 791 -20.92 -6.58 21.50
C GLY A 791 -19.86 -7.34 20.68
N ILE A 792 -18.59 -6.91 20.70
CA ILE A 792 -17.47 -7.65 20.08
C ILE A 792 -17.31 -9.02 20.73
N ILE A 793 -17.29 -9.07 22.05
CA ILE A 793 -17.17 -10.30 22.84
C ILE A 793 -18.27 -11.29 22.43
N ILE A 794 -19.54 -10.88 22.54
CA ILE A 794 -20.68 -11.76 22.22
C ILE A 794 -20.68 -12.17 20.74
N GLY A 795 -20.44 -11.23 19.83
CA GLY A 795 -20.36 -11.52 18.40
C GLY A 795 -19.24 -12.52 18.08
N SER A 796 -18.07 -12.40 18.72
CA SER A 796 -16.96 -13.35 18.54
C SER A 796 -17.30 -14.76 19.03
N HIS A 797 -18.09 -14.88 20.12
CA HIS A 797 -18.53 -16.18 20.62
C HIS A 797 -19.51 -16.85 19.67
N VAL A 798 -20.51 -16.10 19.20
CA VAL A 798 -21.50 -16.62 18.24
C VAL A 798 -20.84 -16.96 16.91
N TRP A 799 -19.88 -16.16 16.45
CA TRP A 799 -19.12 -16.42 15.23
C TRP A 799 -18.27 -17.70 15.32
N GLN A 800 -17.55 -17.91 16.42
CA GLN A 800 -16.79 -19.14 16.63
C GLN A 800 -17.70 -20.35 16.83
N ALA A 801 -18.82 -20.20 17.55
CA ALA A 801 -19.82 -21.25 17.69
C ALA A 801 -20.41 -21.67 16.34
N HIS A 802 -20.66 -20.71 15.44
CA HIS A 802 -21.10 -20.98 14.08
C HIS A 802 -20.05 -21.76 13.28
N LEU A 803 -18.75 -21.45 13.44
CA LEU A 803 -17.68 -22.26 12.85
C LEU A 803 -17.58 -23.67 13.45
N ILE A 804 -17.82 -23.82 14.76
CA ILE A 804 -17.85 -25.15 15.38
C ILE A 804 -19.00 -25.96 14.80
N ASP A 805 -20.20 -25.38 14.71
CA ASP A 805 -21.39 -26.03 14.13
C ASP A 805 -21.21 -26.37 12.64
N SER A 806 -20.45 -25.57 11.87
CA SER A 806 -20.24 -25.85 10.44
C SER A 806 -19.29 -27.04 10.18
N VAL A 807 -18.42 -27.36 11.14
CA VAL A 807 -17.47 -28.48 11.05
C VAL A 807 -17.95 -29.71 11.85
N SER A 808 -18.78 -29.50 12.86
CA SER A 808 -19.34 -30.56 13.68
C SER A 808 -20.66 -31.04 13.08
N ASN A 809 -20.70 -32.28 12.60
CA ASN A 809 -21.92 -32.91 12.06
C ASN A 809 -22.94 -33.24 13.18
N LEU A 810 -23.33 -32.25 13.99
CA LEU A 810 -24.20 -32.39 15.16
C LEU A 810 -25.67 -32.06 14.87
N LEU A 811 -25.94 -31.45 13.71
CA LEU A 811 -27.28 -31.18 13.20
C LEU A 811 -27.65 -32.21 12.14
N ASP A 812 -28.91 -32.67 12.17
CA ASP A 812 -29.46 -33.57 11.17
C ASP A 812 -29.89 -32.84 9.88
N ASP A 813 -30.35 -33.60 8.88
CA ASP A 813 -30.75 -33.04 7.60
C ASP A 813 -31.97 -32.10 7.64
N SER A 814 -32.64 -32.04 8.79
CA SER A 814 -33.78 -31.17 9.04
C SER A 814 -33.41 -29.94 9.88
N GLY A 815 -32.14 -29.78 10.24
CA GLY A 815 -31.63 -28.73 11.12
C GLY A 815 -31.97 -28.93 12.60
N GLN A 816 -32.34 -30.14 12.99
CA GLN A 816 -32.62 -30.53 14.37
C GLN A 816 -31.38 -31.19 14.98
N GLY A 817 -31.06 -30.87 16.23
CA GLY A 817 -29.89 -31.41 16.90
C GLY A 817 -29.29 -30.43 17.89
N PHE A 818 -28.06 -30.71 18.32
CA PHE A 818 -27.33 -29.82 19.20
C PHE A 818 -26.59 -28.75 18.37
N SER A 819 -26.72 -27.49 18.76
CA SER A 819 -26.03 -26.36 18.14
C SER A 819 -25.31 -25.55 19.22
N TYR A 820 -24.02 -25.32 19.01
CA TYR A 820 -23.22 -24.43 19.85
C TYR A 820 -23.68 -22.99 19.73
N VAL A 821 -24.17 -22.56 18.55
CA VAL A 821 -24.78 -21.23 18.38
C VAL A 821 -25.96 -21.06 19.33
N ASP A 822 -26.88 -22.03 19.35
CA ASP A 822 -28.06 -21.98 20.22
C ASP A 822 -27.66 -21.98 21.69
N LEU A 823 -26.69 -22.83 22.08
CA LEU A 823 -26.16 -22.87 23.45
C LEU A 823 -25.59 -21.52 23.90
N VAL A 824 -24.72 -20.91 23.09
CA VAL A 824 -24.05 -19.64 23.41
C VAL A 824 -25.06 -18.50 23.49
N MET A 825 -25.95 -18.40 22.50
CA MET A 825 -26.94 -17.32 22.47
C MET A 825 -27.94 -17.43 23.62
N HIS A 826 -28.46 -18.62 23.88
CA HIS A 826 -29.33 -18.89 25.02
C HIS A 826 -28.63 -18.54 26.34
N SER A 827 -27.37 -18.93 26.49
CA SER A 827 -26.61 -18.68 27.73
C SER A 827 -26.35 -17.20 27.98
N TRP A 828 -26.06 -16.41 26.93
CA TRP A 828 -25.93 -14.95 27.06
C TRP A 828 -27.25 -14.27 27.42
N LEU A 829 -28.37 -14.64 26.76
CA LEU A 829 -29.69 -14.13 27.11
C LEU A 829 -30.06 -14.47 28.56
N LYS A 830 -29.83 -15.73 28.98
CA LYS A 830 -30.02 -16.18 30.37
C LYS A 830 -29.18 -15.36 31.34
N THR A 831 -27.92 -15.06 31.01
CA THR A 831 -27.02 -14.24 31.83
C THR A 831 -27.56 -12.82 32.00
N VAL A 832 -28.07 -12.21 30.93
CA VAL A 832 -28.72 -10.88 30.99
C VAL A 832 -29.98 -10.92 31.86
N PHE A 833 -30.83 -11.93 31.69
CA PHE A 833 -32.12 -12.07 32.40
C PHE A 833 -32.00 -12.48 33.88
N ARG A 834 -30.81 -12.91 34.32
CA ARG A 834 -30.51 -13.06 35.76
C ARG A 834 -30.58 -11.71 36.50
N LYS A 835 -30.32 -10.58 35.83
CA LYS A 835 -30.53 -9.24 36.42
C LYS A 835 -32.02 -8.87 36.36
N HIS A 836 -32.69 -8.85 37.52
CA HIS A 836 -34.14 -8.62 37.63
C HIS A 836 -34.67 -7.35 36.95
N ASP A 837 -33.86 -6.31 36.82
CA ASP A 837 -34.21 -5.01 36.25
C ASP A 837 -33.41 -4.68 34.97
N TRP A 838 -32.97 -5.70 34.22
CA TRP A 838 -32.20 -5.53 32.99
C TRP A 838 -32.89 -4.60 31.98
N MET A 839 -34.22 -4.73 31.82
CA MET A 839 -35.03 -3.90 30.93
C MET A 839 -35.01 -2.42 31.27
N TRP A 840 -34.66 -2.06 32.50
CA TRP A 840 -34.56 -0.65 32.90
C TRP A 840 -33.21 -0.04 32.52
N HIS A 841 -32.21 -0.86 32.22
CA HIS A 841 -30.84 -0.42 31.93
C HIS A 841 -30.55 -0.47 30.43
N HIS A 842 -30.31 0.71 29.82
CA HIS A 842 -30.01 0.84 28.38
C HIS A 842 -28.93 -0.14 27.88
N ALA A 843 -27.87 -0.31 28.66
CA ALA A 843 -26.74 -1.15 28.30
C ALA A 843 -27.11 -2.65 28.17
N TYR A 844 -27.98 -3.15 29.05
CA TYR A 844 -28.42 -4.55 28.97
C TYR A 844 -29.37 -4.75 27.77
N VAL A 845 -30.23 -3.77 27.48
CA VAL A 845 -31.10 -3.81 26.30
C VAL A 845 -30.29 -3.74 25.00
N ASN A 846 -29.19 -2.98 24.96
CA ASN A 846 -28.25 -2.98 23.82
C ASN A 846 -27.62 -4.35 23.57
N VAL A 847 -27.33 -5.11 24.63
CA VAL A 847 -26.85 -6.49 24.52
C VAL A 847 -27.94 -7.40 23.93
N VAL A 848 -29.19 -7.28 24.41
CA VAL A 848 -30.32 -8.04 23.85
C VAL A 848 -30.55 -7.68 22.39
N ASP A 849 -30.47 -6.40 22.01
CA ASP A 849 -30.57 -5.95 20.61
C ASP A 849 -29.47 -6.57 19.73
N THR A 850 -28.24 -6.62 20.23
CA THR A 850 -27.11 -7.27 19.53
C THR A 850 -27.38 -8.77 19.34
N LEU A 851 -27.89 -9.45 20.37
CA LEU A 851 -28.26 -10.86 20.31
C LEU A 851 -29.45 -11.10 19.36
N SER A 852 -30.47 -10.24 19.37
CA SER A 852 -31.60 -10.29 18.43
C SER A 852 -31.14 -10.11 16.99
N ARG A 853 -30.18 -9.20 16.73
CA ARG A 853 -29.59 -9.03 15.39
C ARG A 853 -28.86 -10.29 14.93
N LEU A 854 -28.01 -10.86 15.79
CA LEU A 854 -27.27 -12.10 15.48
C LEU A 854 -28.23 -13.27 15.28
N ALA A 855 -29.27 -13.38 16.12
CA ALA A 855 -30.32 -14.39 15.98
C ALA A 855 -31.02 -14.24 14.64
N PHE A 856 -31.25 -12.99 14.22
CA PHE A 856 -31.90 -12.73 12.96
C PHE A 856 -31.07 -13.16 11.77
N THR A 857 -29.80 -12.79 11.77
CA THR A 857 -28.86 -13.19 10.70
C THR A 857 -28.71 -14.71 10.60
N LEU A 858 -28.78 -15.44 11.72
CA LEU A 858 -28.58 -16.89 11.79
C LEU A 858 -29.87 -17.72 11.79
N ASN A 859 -31.04 -17.09 11.55
CA ASN A 859 -32.34 -17.76 11.59
C ASN A 859 -32.67 -18.44 12.94
N ARG A 860 -32.27 -17.83 14.07
CA ARG A 860 -32.47 -18.31 15.46
C ARG A 860 -33.43 -17.47 16.30
N HIS A 861 -34.24 -16.64 15.65
CA HIS A 861 -35.25 -15.77 16.27
C HIS A 861 -36.22 -16.48 17.20
N GLN A 862 -36.64 -17.71 16.85
CA GLN A 862 -37.61 -18.49 17.63
C GLN A 862 -37.14 -18.73 19.07
N MET A 863 -35.83 -18.97 19.26
CA MET A 863 -35.23 -19.10 20.58
C MET A 863 -35.34 -17.78 21.35
N VAL A 864 -35.01 -16.65 20.72
CA VAL A 864 -35.12 -15.32 21.34
C VAL A 864 -36.56 -15.03 21.74
N TYR A 865 -37.52 -15.29 20.85
CA TYR A 865 -38.95 -15.17 21.11
C TYR A 865 -39.38 -15.95 22.37
N HIS A 866 -39.00 -17.23 22.47
CA HIS A 866 -39.37 -18.06 23.62
C HIS A 866 -38.79 -17.52 24.93
N MET A 867 -37.53 -17.07 24.92
CA MET A 867 -36.92 -16.51 26.13
C MET A 867 -37.54 -15.17 26.54
N LEU A 868 -37.88 -14.30 25.58
CA LEU A 868 -38.59 -13.05 25.86
C LEU A 868 -39.99 -13.30 26.40
N LEU A 869 -40.69 -14.31 25.87
CA LEU A 869 -42.01 -14.73 26.34
C LEU A 869 -41.98 -15.20 27.80
N GLU A 870 -40.94 -15.95 28.19
CA GLU A 870 -40.74 -16.35 29.59
C GLU A 870 -40.52 -15.14 30.51
N GLU A 871 -39.72 -14.16 30.08
CA GLU A 871 -39.50 -12.93 30.85
C GLU A 871 -40.75 -12.05 30.94
N GLN A 872 -41.57 -11.97 29.90
CA GLN A 872 -42.87 -11.29 29.92
C GLN A 872 -43.81 -11.95 30.94
N LYS A 873 -43.93 -13.29 30.92
CA LYS A 873 -44.72 -14.05 31.90
C LYS A 873 -44.21 -13.84 33.33
N ARG A 874 -42.89 -13.81 33.51
CA ARG A 874 -42.25 -13.53 34.81
C ARG A 874 -42.57 -12.13 35.31
N MET A 875 -42.59 -11.13 34.43
CA MET A 875 -42.97 -9.76 34.76
C MET A 875 -44.45 -9.68 35.20
N GLU A 876 -45.34 -10.35 34.47
CA GLU A 876 -46.77 -10.41 34.79
C GLU A 876 -47.03 -11.11 36.13
N ALA A 877 -46.33 -12.20 36.43
CA ALA A 877 -46.41 -12.90 37.71
C ALA A 877 -45.91 -12.02 38.88
N ASN A 878 -44.80 -11.29 38.70
CA ASN A 878 -44.25 -10.39 39.72
C ASN A 878 -45.17 -9.19 40.01
N LYS A 879 -45.95 -8.72 39.02
CA LYS A 879 -46.97 -7.68 39.21
C LYS A 879 -48.09 -8.14 40.15
N LEU A 880 -48.48 -9.40 40.09
CA LEU A 880 -49.47 -10.00 41.01
C LEU A 880 -48.95 -10.09 42.45
N ALA A 881 -47.65 -10.32 42.64
CA ALA A 881 -47.01 -10.43 43.96
C ALA A 881 -46.65 -9.07 44.59
N SER A 882 -46.32 -8.05 43.79
CA SER A 882 -45.81 -6.74 44.25
C SER A 882 -46.89 -5.71 44.62
N ALA A 883 -48.18 -6.08 44.63
CA ALA A 883 -49.28 -5.17 45.00
C ALA A 883 -49.19 -4.61 46.43
N THR A 884 -48.30 -5.12 47.29
CA THR A 884 -48.15 -4.72 48.70
C THR A 884 -46.84 -3.98 49.05
N SER A 885 -45.91 -3.76 48.12
CA SER A 885 -44.73 -2.90 48.37
C SER A 885 -44.16 -2.31 47.08
N SER A 886 -44.38 -1.01 46.82
CA SER A 886 -43.81 -0.37 45.62
C SER A 886 -42.35 0.08 45.86
N PRO A 887 -41.37 -0.31 45.03
CA PRO A 887 -40.03 0.27 45.06
C PRO A 887 -40.05 1.78 44.71
N ARG A 888 -38.98 2.50 45.08
CA ARG A 888 -38.85 3.98 44.94
C ARG A 888 -39.15 4.52 43.53
N ILE A 889 -39.02 3.70 42.49
CA ILE A 889 -39.16 4.05 41.07
C ILE A 889 -40.64 4.15 40.65
N THR A 890 -41.53 3.33 41.24
CA THR A 890 -42.98 3.43 41.00
C THR A 890 -43.53 4.79 41.42
N ARG A 891 -42.91 5.47 42.41
CA ARG A 891 -43.24 6.85 42.77
C ARG A 891 -42.80 7.87 41.72
N PHE A 892 -41.67 7.69 41.04
CA PHE A 892 -41.19 8.64 40.04
C PHE A 892 -42.06 8.61 38.76
N ILE A 893 -42.48 7.42 38.36
CA ILE A 893 -43.34 7.19 37.18
C ILE A 893 -44.78 7.68 37.45
N LYS A 894 -45.32 7.42 38.65
CA LYS A 894 -46.67 7.87 39.05
C LYS A 894 -46.83 9.40 39.07
N THR A 895 -45.72 10.15 39.15
CA THR A 895 -45.71 11.62 39.09
C THR A 895 -45.57 12.18 37.66
N MET A 896 -45.08 11.39 36.70
CA MET A 896 -44.79 11.82 35.32
C MET A 896 -45.79 11.31 34.27
N ILE A 897 -46.55 10.25 34.58
CA ILE A 897 -47.54 9.65 33.67
C ILE A 897 -48.92 9.67 34.35
N PRO A 898 -49.92 10.41 33.85
CA PRO A 898 -51.28 10.40 34.39
C PRO A 898 -52.03 9.17 33.85
N VAL A 899 -51.73 7.98 34.37
CA VAL A 899 -52.55 6.78 34.12
C VAL A 899 -53.20 6.38 35.44
N SER A 900 -54.52 6.53 35.50
CA SER A 900 -55.33 6.31 36.70
C SER A 900 -55.44 4.84 37.14
N GLU A 901 -54.89 3.88 36.38
CA GLU A 901 -55.00 2.44 36.65
C GLU A 901 -53.71 1.68 36.32
N GLY A 902 -52.69 1.77 37.18
CA GLY A 902 -51.50 0.88 37.15
C GLY A 902 -50.58 1.00 35.92
N ILE A 903 -49.39 0.39 35.99
CA ILE A 903 -48.43 0.31 34.87
C ILE A 903 -48.69 -1.01 34.12
N TYR A 904 -48.86 -0.96 32.80
CA TYR A 904 -48.95 -2.16 31.96
C TYR A 904 -47.57 -2.80 31.77
N PRO A 905 -47.40 -4.10 32.02
CA PRO A 905 -46.11 -4.78 31.89
C PRO A 905 -45.74 -4.95 30.41
N SER A 906 -44.67 -4.29 29.96
CA SER A 906 -44.12 -4.45 28.61
C SER A 906 -42.60 -4.38 28.67
N LEU A 907 -41.94 -5.29 27.94
CA LEU A 907 -40.48 -5.38 27.83
C LEU A 907 -39.85 -4.12 27.21
N LEU A 908 -40.64 -3.34 26.48
CA LEU A 908 -40.20 -2.14 25.80
C LEU A 908 -40.27 -0.89 26.69
N ILE A 909 -40.70 -1.00 27.95
CA ILE A 909 -40.72 0.12 28.89
C ILE A 909 -39.52 0.03 29.84
N GLY A 910 -38.62 1.02 29.76
CA GLY A 910 -37.46 1.17 30.65
C GLY A 910 -37.00 2.63 30.80
N GLU A 911 -35.98 2.89 31.62
CA GLU A 911 -35.45 4.25 31.85
C GLU A 911 -35.00 4.91 30.53
N TRP A 912 -34.37 4.11 29.66
CA TRP A 912 -33.95 4.51 28.33
C TRP A 912 -35.10 4.97 27.42
N SER A 913 -36.28 4.38 27.58
CA SER A 913 -37.47 4.77 26.82
C SER A 913 -38.15 6.01 27.43
N VAL A 914 -38.15 6.11 28.77
CA VAL A 914 -38.83 7.20 29.49
C VAL A 914 -38.05 8.52 29.43
N LEU A 915 -36.72 8.49 29.39
CA LEU A 915 -35.90 9.72 29.30
C LEU A 915 -36.02 10.42 27.92
N ASN A 916 -36.36 9.69 26.87
CA ASN A 916 -36.57 10.23 25.51
C ASN A 916 -37.88 11.03 25.36
N LEU A 917 -38.80 10.96 26.33
CA LEU A 917 -40.03 11.78 26.37
C LEU A 917 -39.76 13.30 26.41
N LYS A 918 -38.56 13.73 26.82
CA LYS A 918 -38.19 15.16 26.88
C LYS A 918 -37.67 15.72 25.54
N ALA A 919 -37.25 14.86 24.62
CA ALA A 919 -36.57 15.27 23.38
C ALA A 919 -37.49 15.31 22.14
N ASN A 920 -38.61 14.56 22.15
CA ASN A 920 -39.50 14.45 21.00
C ASN A 920 -40.94 14.85 21.38
N THR A 921 -41.38 16.02 20.90
CA THR A 921 -42.69 16.62 21.21
C THR A 921 -43.88 15.82 20.66
N PHE A 922 -43.64 14.87 19.73
CA PHE A 922 -44.70 14.20 18.96
C PHE A 922 -45.12 12.82 19.51
N ASN A 923 -44.18 12.00 20.01
CA ASN A 923 -44.47 10.64 20.50
C ASN A 923 -44.41 10.60 22.03
N LYS A 924 -45.40 11.18 22.71
CA LYS A 924 -45.55 11.06 24.17
C LYS A 924 -46.05 9.66 24.58
N THR A 925 -45.52 8.60 23.96
CA THR A 925 -45.89 7.22 24.26
C THR A 925 -44.65 6.49 24.78
N PRO A 926 -44.63 6.04 26.04
CA PRO A 926 -43.53 5.24 26.55
C PRO A 926 -43.41 3.94 25.74
N GLY A 927 -42.18 3.53 25.42
CA GLY A 927 -41.88 2.26 24.76
C GLY A 927 -41.58 2.31 23.26
N VAL A 928 -41.20 3.48 22.74
CA VAL A 928 -40.73 3.70 21.36
C VAL A 928 -39.28 4.17 21.40
N GLU A 929 -38.43 3.59 20.55
CA GLU A 929 -36.98 3.70 20.65
C GLU A 929 -36.36 3.95 19.26
N ASN A 930 -35.22 4.66 19.20
CA ASN A 930 -34.63 5.18 17.97
C ASN A 930 -33.34 4.45 17.48
N ASN A 931 -32.82 3.42 18.16
CA ASN A 931 -31.54 2.76 17.89
C ASN A 931 -31.48 1.21 18.10
N LEU A 932 -32.42 0.60 18.83
CA LEU A 932 -32.51 -0.78 19.33
C LEU A 932 -33.64 -1.55 18.62
N PHE A 933 -33.61 -1.48 17.29
CA PHE A 933 -34.69 -1.95 16.44
C PHE A 933 -34.80 -3.48 16.33
N TRP A 934 -33.72 -4.23 16.59
CA TRP A 934 -33.76 -5.70 16.52
C TRP A 934 -34.47 -6.27 17.73
N PHE A 935 -34.14 -5.77 18.92
CA PHE A 935 -34.87 -6.12 20.14
C PHE A 935 -36.34 -5.68 20.04
N ALA A 936 -36.58 -4.45 19.57
CA ALA A 936 -37.94 -3.93 19.42
C ALA A 936 -38.79 -4.80 18.48
N PHE A 937 -38.24 -5.28 17.37
CA PHE A 937 -38.93 -6.15 16.44
C PHE A 937 -39.40 -7.45 17.12
N GLU A 938 -38.49 -8.17 17.78
CA GLU A 938 -38.80 -9.44 18.46
C GLU A 938 -39.84 -9.25 19.58
N ALA A 939 -39.69 -8.18 20.37
CA ALA A 939 -40.64 -7.86 21.44
C ALA A 939 -42.03 -7.49 20.90
N LEU A 940 -42.12 -6.75 19.80
CA LEU A 940 -43.41 -6.39 19.18
C LEU A 940 -44.11 -7.59 18.54
N VAL A 941 -43.37 -8.52 17.93
CA VAL A 941 -43.92 -9.79 17.43
C VAL A 941 -44.54 -10.57 18.58
N MET A 942 -43.79 -10.73 19.69
CA MET A 942 -44.29 -11.37 20.91
C MET A 942 -45.55 -10.70 21.47
N GLU A 943 -45.54 -9.37 21.62
CA GLU A 943 -46.71 -8.64 22.10
C GLU A 943 -47.92 -8.75 21.16
N THR A 944 -47.68 -8.84 19.85
CA THR A 944 -48.76 -9.01 18.85
C THR A 944 -49.42 -10.37 18.99
N VAL A 945 -48.66 -11.43 19.23
CA VAL A 945 -49.17 -12.78 19.50
C VAL A 945 -49.99 -12.80 20.80
N LEU A 946 -49.44 -12.22 21.89
CA LEU A 946 -50.14 -12.15 23.18
C LEU A 946 -51.42 -11.31 23.14
N GLU A 947 -51.48 -10.30 22.27
CA GLU A 947 -52.65 -9.44 22.12
C GLU A 947 -53.85 -10.14 21.46
N LYS A 948 -53.70 -11.36 20.90
CA LYS A 948 -54.81 -12.10 20.25
C LYS A 948 -56.06 -12.19 21.13
N GLU A 949 -55.90 -12.47 22.43
CA GLU A 949 -57.02 -12.56 23.38
C GLU A 949 -57.81 -11.24 23.50
N TYR A 950 -57.11 -10.10 23.48
CA TYR A 950 -57.75 -8.79 23.49
C TYR A 950 -58.48 -8.53 22.17
N ARG A 951 -57.91 -8.90 21.02
CA ARG A 951 -58.57 -8.76 19.71
C ARG A 951 -59.84 -9.61 19.62
N ASP A 952 -59.82 -10.84 20.11
CA ASP A 952 -60.99 -11.72 20.13
C ASP A 952 -62.11 -11.15 21.02
N GLU A 953 -61.78 -10.57 22.18
CA GLU A 953 -62.78 -9.90 23.03
C GLU A 953 -63.36 -8.64 22.35
N PHE A 954 -62.53 -7.88 21.63
CA PHE A 954 -63.00 -6.76 20.80
C PHE A 954 -64.04 -7.21 19.78
N VAL A 955 -63.81 -8.33 19.08
CA VAL A 955 -64.76 -8.92 18.13
C VAL A 955 -66.07 -9.28 18.83
N ILE A 956 -66.01 -9.95 19.98
CA ILE A 956 -67.21 -10.34 20.75
C ILE A 956 -68.03 -9.11 21.18
N GLN A 957 -67.38 -8.05 21.65
CA GLN A 957 -68.05 -6.82 22.08
C GLN A 957 -68.63 -6.01 20.91
N LEU A 958 -67.96 -6.03 19.74
CA LEU A 958 -68.46 -5.44 18.50
C LEU A 958 -69.72 -6.18 17.99
N MET A 959 -69.75 -7.50 18.13
CA MET A 959 -70.91 -8.34 17.77
C MET A 959 -72.09 -8.16 18.73
N ALA A 960 -71.84 -7.78 19.99
CA ALA A 960 -72.86 -7.60 21.02
C ALA A 960 -73.48 -6.19 21.07
N GLY A 961 -72.89 -5.19 20.40
CA GLY A 961 -73.33 -3.78 20.46
C GLY A 961 -74.15 -3.31 19.25
N ASP A 962 -75.10 -2.39 19.48
CA ASP A 962 -75.77 -1.62 18.43
C ASP A 962 -74.79 -0.60 17.81
N HIS A 963 -74.19 -0.96 16.67
CA HIS A 963 -73.62 -0.11 15.60
C HIS A 963 -72.78 1.16 15.93
N LEU A 964 -72.37 1.41 17.17
CA LEU A 964 -71.54 2.55 17.55
C LEU A 964 -70.05 2.21 17.39
N LEU A 965 -69.50 2.66 16.25
CA LEU A 965 -68.09 2.60 15.85
C LEU A 965 -67.22 3.55 16.70
N ASP A 966 -67.12 3.32 18.01
CA ASP A 966 -66.18 4.07 18.86
C ASP A 966 -65.29 3.12 19.65
N VAL A 967 -63.99 3.09 19.30
CA VAL A 967 -62.98 2.24 19.97
C VAL A 967 -62.97 2.49 21.47
N ASN A 968 -63.14 3.74 21.91
CA ASN A 968 -63.15 4.08 23.32
C ASN A 968 -64.36 3.49 24.06
N ALA A 969 -65.52 3.42 23.40
CA ALA A 969 -66.74 2.85 23.97
C ALA A 969 -66.65 1.32 24.06
N VAL A 970 -66.04 0.66 23.06
CA VAL A 970 -65.78 -0.79 23.07
C VAL A 970 -64.71 -1.13 24.11
N TYR A 971 -63.62 -0.37 24.15
CA TYR A 971 -62.52 -0.54 25.12
C TYR A 971 -63.00 -0.46 26.58
N GLN A 972 -63.95 0.43 26.90
CA GLN A 972 -64.51 0.54 28.25
C GLN A 972 -65.27 -0.72 28.71
N LYS A 973 -65.80 -1.52 27.76
CA LYS A 973 -66.60 -2.73 28.01
C LYS A 973 -65.77 -4.01 28.11
N LEU A 974 -64.45 -3.95 27.88
CA LEU A 974 -63.57 -5.11 28.00
C LEU A 974 -63.48 -5.61 29.45
N THR A 975 -63.55 -6.94 29.61
CA THR A 975 -63.71 -7.65 30.87
C THR A 975 -62.38 -8.22 31.38
N ILE A 976 -61.33 -8.27 30.55
CA ILE A 976 -60.01 -8.78 30.96
C ILE A 976 -59.46 -7.97 32.16
N SER A 977 -59.15 -8.70 33.24
CA SER A 977 -58.75 -8.17 34.57
C SER A 977 -57.46 -7.33 34.58
N GLN A 978 -56.78 -7.19 33.43
CA GLN A 978 -55.63 -6.31 33.20
C GLN A 978 -55.92 -5.45 31.96
N LYS A 979 -56.51 -4.26 32.14
CA LYS A 979 -56.80 -3.35 31.00
C LYS A 979 -55.50 -2.83 30.39
N LYS A 980 -55.16 -3.31 29.18
CA LYS A 980 -54.03 -2.85 28.36
C LYS A 980 -54.33 -1.44 27.82
N PRO A 981 -53.51 -0.40 28.07
CA PRO A 981 -53.76 0.93 27.55
C PRO A 981 -53.97 0.94 26.04
N ILE A 982 -54.91 1.74 25.55
CA ILE A 982 -55.28 1.75 24.14
C ILE A 982 -54.10 2.16 23.23
N GLU A 983 -53.17 2.98 23.72
CA GLU A 983 -51.97 3.41 23.02
C GLU A 983 -50.93 2.29 22.87
N PHE A 984 -51.04 1.22 23.67
CA PHE A 984 -50.13 0.08 23.68
C PHE A 984 -50.57 -1.05 22.74
N PHE A 985 -51.70 -0.90 22.06
CA PHE A 985 -52.13 -1.89 21.07
C PHE A 985 -51.11 -2.01 19.95
N SER A 986 -50.82 -3.24 19.52
CA SER A 986 -49.73 -3.56 18.60
C SER A 986 -49.81 -2.75 17.31
N VAL A 987 -51.02 -2.50 16.79
CA VAL A 987 -51.21 -1.69 15.58
C VAL A 987 -50.68 -0.25 15.72
N TYR A 988 -50.80 0.37 16.90
CA TYR A 988 -50.19 1.68 17.17
C TYR A 988 -48.70 1.57 17.43
N ARG A 989 -48.25 0.52 18.11
CA ARG A 989 -46.83 0.35 18.45
C ARG A 989 -45.97 0.13 17.19
N TRP A 990 -46.40 -0.74 16.29
CA TRP A 990 -45.74 -0.94 15.01
C TRP A 990 -45.63 0.37 14.23
N LEU A 991 -46.73 1.12 14.12
CA LEU A 991 -46.75 2.43 13.48
C LEU A 991 -45.76 3.42 14.12
N GLN A 992 -45.78 3.53 15.45
CA GLN A 992 -44.88 4.45 16.17
C GLN A 992 -43.41 4.11 15.95
N HIS A 993 -43.04 2.82 15.92
CA HIS A 993 -41.69 2.36 15.64
C HIS A 993 -41.29 2.58 14.18
N ILE A 994 -42.20 2.38 13.21
CA ILE A 994 -41.94 2.68 11.79
C ILE A 994 -41.55 4.16 11.60
N LEU A 995 -42.26 5.07 12.26
CA LEU A 995 -42.04 6.52 12.11
C LEU A 995 -40.68 7.00 12.65
N VAL A 996 -40.02 6.22 13.51
CA VAL A 996 -38.68 6.55 14.05
C VAL A 996 -37.57 5.71 13.43
N LEU A 997 -37.92 4.66 12.68
CA LEU A 997 -36.96 3.78 12.03
C LEU A 997 -36.19 4.54 10.91
N PRO A 998 -34.86 4.39 10.78
CA PRO A 998 -34.13 4.97 9.67
C PRO A 998 -34.55 4.38 8.33
N VAL A 999 -34.61 5.21 7.27
CA VAL A 999 -35.04 4.80 5.92
C VAL A 999 -34.16 3.69 5.32
N GLN A 1000 -32.91 3.60 5.77
CA GLN A 1000 -31.92 2.59 5.35
C GLN A 1000 -31.90 1.32 6.20
N HIS A 1001 -32.77 1.20 7.22
CA HIS A 1001 -32.75 0.06 8.12
C HIS A 1001 -33.27 -1.22 7.44
N VAL A 1002 -32.56 -2.32 7.62
CA VAL A 1002 -32.83 -3.59 6.91
C VAL A 1002 -34.19 -4.19 7.27
N LEU A 1003 -34.66 -4.03 8.51
CA LEU A 1003 -35.96 -4.54 8.97
C LEU A 1003 -37.18 -3.71 8.52
N LEU A 1004 -37.01 -2.54 7.89
CA LEU A 1004 -38.14 -1.65 7.55
C LEU A 1004 -39.27 -2.35 6.77
N PRO A 1005 -39.00 -3.19 5.74
CA PRO A 1005 -40.05 -3.93 5.05
C PRO A 1005 -40.86 -4.85 5.98
N LEU A 1006 -40.21 -5.50 6.96
CA LEU A 1006 -40.90 -6.39 7.91
C LEU A 1006 -41.73 -5.62 8.94
N TYR A 1007 -41.25 -4.47 9.40
CA TYR A 1007 -42.05 -3.59 10.26
C TYR A 1007 -43.35 -3.17 9.57
N LEU A 1008 -43.25 -2.79 8.29
CA LEU A 1008 -44.41 -2.43 7.46
C LEU A 1008 -45.29 -3.66 7.17
N GLN A 1009 -44.72 -4.83 6.95
CA GLN A 1009 -45.45 -6.09 6.80
C GLN A 1009 -46.36 -6.34 8.01
N MET A 1010 -45.79 -6.24 9.22
CA MET A 1010 -46.53 -6.46 10.47
C MET A 1010 -47.64 -5.42 10.66
N PHE A 1011 -47.35 -4.15 10.38
CA PHE A 1011 -48.35 -3.09 10.45
C PHE A 1011 -49.50 -3.30 9.46
N PHE A 1012 -49.22 -3.54 8.18
CA PHE A 1012 -50.27 -3.70 7.17
C PHE A 1012 -51.10 -4.97 7.36
N SER A 1013 -50.47 -6.06 7.82
CA SER A 1013 -51.15 -7.30 8.18
C SER A 1013 -52.14 -7.08 9.34
N LEU A 1014 -51.78 -6.25 10.33
CA LEU A 1014 -52.71 -5.83 11.38
C LEU A 1014 -53.75 -4.82 10.87
N TYR A 1015 -53.34 -3.84 10.08
CA TYR A 1015 -54.21 -2.75 9.61
C TYR A 1015 -55.38 -3.27 8.76
N TYR A 1016 -55.15 -4.27 7.92
CA TYR A 1016 -56.18 -4.92 7.09
C TYR A 1016 -56.80 -6.17 7.72
N GLN A 1017 -56.49 -6.48 8.99
CA GLN A 1017 -57.05 -7.63 9.69
C GLN A 1017 -58.58 -7.48 9.83
N PRO A 1018 -59.39 -8.43 9.34
CA PRO A 1018 -60.84 -8.38 9.49
C PRO A 1018 -61.26 -8.74 10.93
N LEU A 1019 -62.12 -7.92 11.54
CA LEU A 1019 -62.72 -8.16 12.87
C LEU A 1019 -64.20 -8.58 12.81
N ASP A 1020 -64.79 -8.60 11.60
CA ASP A 1020 -66.11 -9.09 11.18
C ASP A 1020 -66.49 -8.26 9.93
N LYS A 1021 -67.39 -7.28 10.07
CA LYS A 1021 -67.78 -6.32 9.01
C LYS A 1021 -66.85 -5.11 8.88
N ILE A 1022 -65.83 -4.99 9.72
CA ILE A 1022 -64.86 -3.89 9.72
C ILE A 1022 -63.43 -4.43 9.83
N THR A 1023 -62.46 -3.66 9.35
CA THR A 1023 -61.04 -3.94 9.56
C THR A 1023 -60.53 -3.26 10.82
N LEU A 1024 -59.45 -3.79 11.41
CA LEU A 1024 -58.79 -3.20 12.57
C LEU A 1024 -58.31 -1.77 12.28
N GLY A 1025 -57.87 -1.50 11.06
CA GLY A 1025 -57.47 -0.18 10.58
C GLY A 1025 -58.60 0.84 10.63
N THR A 1026 -59.80 0.49 10.14
CA THR A 1026 -60.99 1.35 10.24
C THR A 1026 -61.31 1.65 11.69
N LEU A 1027 -61.32 0.63 12.55
CA LEU A 1027 -61.67 0.80 13.95
C LEU A 1027 -60.69 1.76 14.65
N PHE A 1028 -59.39 1.47 14.59
CA PHE A 1028 -58.38 2.19 15.38
C PHE A 1028 -57.99 3.57 14.81
N PHE A 1029 -58.15 3.82 13.50
CA PHE A 1029 -57.65 5.06 12.88
C PHE A 1029 -58.73 6.02 12.37
N ASP A 1030 -60.02 5.71 12.47
CA ASP A 1030 -61.11 6.60 12.03
C ASP A 1030 -61.00 8.03 12.62
N LYS A 1031 -60.74 8.12 13.93
CA LYS A 1031 -60.55 9.39 14.65
C LYS A 1031 -59.08 9.86 14.73
N LYS A 1032 -58.13 9.12 14.11
CA LYS A 1032 -56.67 9.37 14.16
C LYS A 1032 -56.02 9.34 12.78
N SER A 1033 -56.68 9.93 11.79
CA SER A 1033 -56.18 9.98 10.40
C SER A 1033 -54.82 10.69 10.23
N ASP A 1034 -54.45 11.61 11.14
CA ASP A 1034 -53.12 12.28 11.15
C ASP A 1034 -51.93 11.32 11.32
N MET A 1035 -52.12 10.18 11.99
CA MET A 1035 -51.03 9.20 12.12
C MET A 1035 -50.80 8.43 10.81
N ILE A 1036 -51.87 8.19 10.05
CA ILE A 1036 -51.80 7.51 8.75
C ILE A 1036 -51.24 8.43 7.66
N SER A 1037 -51.58 9.73 7.68
CA SER A 1037 -50.98 10.71 6.76
C SER A 1037 -49.46 10.80 6.96
N ARG A 1038 -48.99 10.83 8.21
CA ARG A 1038 -47.55 10.82 8.51
C ARG A 1038 -46.84 9.55 8.09
N LEU A 1039 -47.48 8.38 8.26
CA LEU A 1039 -46.95 7.12 7.73
C LEU A 1039 -46.79 7.21 6.22
N ARG A 1040 -47.79 7.75 5.54
CA ARG A 1040 -47.78 7.94 4.09
C ARG A 1040 -46.66 8.90 3.65
N ASP A 1041 -46.45 10.00 4.37
CA ASP A 1041 -45.34 10.93 4.12
C ASP A 1041 -43.98 10.27 4.35
N TYR A 1042 -43.85 9.47 5.42
CA TYR A 1042 -42.64 8.70 5.71
C TYR A 1042 -42.34 7.68 4.60
N ILE A 1043 -43.32 6.90 4.15
CA ILE A 1043 -43.16 5.94 3.04
C ILE A 1043 -42.75 6.66 1.75
N ALA A 1044 -43.31 7.85 1.47
CA ALA A 1044 -42.90 8.66 0.32
C ALA A 1044 -41.42 9.10 0.40
N SER A 1045 -40.93 9.42 1.60
CA SER A 1045 -39.51 9.72 1.83
C SER A 1045 -38.60 8.51 1.59
N VAL A 1046 -39.03 7.31 2.01
CA VAL A 1046 -38.30 6.05 1.80
C VAL A 1046 -38.26 5.70 0.31
N GLN A 1047 -39.39 5.84 -0.39
CA GLN A 1047 -39.47 5.65 -1.84
C GLN A 1047 -38.50 6.60 -2.57
N THR A 1048 -38.46 7.87 -2.16
CA THR A 1048 -37.54 8.86 -2.75
C THR A 1048 -36.08 8.48 -2.52
N TYR A 1049 -35.74 8.00 -1.33
CA TYR A 1049 -34.39 7.52 -1.00
C TYR A 1049 -33.93 6.38 -1.91
N TYR A 1050 -34.74 5.32 -2.07
CA TYR A 1050 -34.39 4.20 -2.95
C TYR A 1050 -34.41 4.59 -4.44
N GLY A 1051 -35.27 5.52 -4.84
CA GLY A 1051 -35.28 6.09 -6.19
C GLY A 1051 -34.02 6.88 -6.54
N GLN A 1052 -33.41 7.58 -5.57
CA GLN A 1052 -32.13 8.28 -5.75
C GLN A 1052 -30.93 7.32 -5.81
N LYS A 1053 -31.01 6.18 -5.12
CA LYS A 1053 -29.95 5.16 -5.05
C LYS A 1053 -29.79 4.35 -6.34
N MET A 1054 -30.76 4.42 -7.24
CA MET A 1054 -30.74 3.85 -8.60
C MET A 1054 -29.55 4.26 -9.46
N SER A 1055 -28.92 5.39 -9.16
CA SER A 1055 -27.80 5.94 -9.93
C SER A 1055 -26.45 5.24 -9.68
N GLY A 1056 -26.39 4.15 -8.90
CA GLY A 1056 -25.16 3.42 -8.55
C GLY A 1056 -25.24 1.89 -8.75
N ASN A 1057 -24.09 1.20 -8.68
CA ASN A 1057 -23.85 -0.21 -9.08
C ASN A 1057 -24.67 -1.35 -8.41
N THR A 1058 -25.72 -1.08 -7.61
CA THR A 1058 -26.58 -2.10 -6.95
C THR A 1058 -28.05 -1.92 -7.34
N VAL A 1059 -28.32 -1.99 -8.65
CA VAL A 1059 -29.57 -1.52 -9.28
C VAL A 1059 -30.78 -2.44 -8.99
N LEU A 1060 -30.59 -3.76 -8.96
CA LEU A 1060 -31.70 -4.73 -8.95
C LEU A 1060 -32.52 -4.75 -7.64
N ASN A 1061 -31.88 -4.71 -6.46
CA ASN A 1061 -32.60 -4.78 -5.17
C ASN A 1061 -33.29 -3.46 -4.79
N ALA A 1062 -32.71 -2.32 -5.20
CA ALA A 1062 -33.29 -1.01 -4.90
C ALA A 1062 -34.61 -0.78 -5.66
N GLU A 1063 -34.82 -1.44 -6.80
CA GLU A 1063 -35.94 -1.17 -7.71
C GLU A 1063 -37.18 -1.87 -7.19
N VAL A 1064 -37.01 -3.14 -6.81
CA VAL A 1064 -38.03 -3.92 -6.11
C VAL A 1064 -38.46 -3.20 -4.83
N LEU A 1065 -37.51 -2.67 -4.04
CA LEU A 1065 -37.84 -1.91 -2.82
C LEU A 1065 -38.61 -0.63 -3.14
N GLN A 1066 -38.16 0.18 -4.11
CA GLN A 1066 -38.84 1.41 -4.50
C GLN A 1066 -40.28 1.13 -4.98
N GLN A 1067 -40.47 0.12 -5.84
CA GLN A 1067 -41.78 -0.28 -6.35
C GLN A 1067 -42.69 -0.78 -5.21
N THR A 1068 -42.14 -1.56 -4.28
CA THR A 1068 -42.88 -2.09 -3.12
C THR A 1068 -43.32 -0.96 -2.17
N PHE A 1069 -42.44 0.00 -1.86
CA PHE A 1069 -42.81 1.16 -1.03
C PHE A 1069 -43.81 2.08 -1.75
N TYR A 1070 -43.72 2.22 -3.07
CA TYR A 1070 -44.73 2.94 -3.85
C TYR A 1070 -46.10 2.25 -3.79
N ALA A 1071 -46.15 0.92 -3.90
CA ALA A 1071 -47.39 0.16 -3.73
C ALA A 1071 -48.00 0.39 -2.33
N MET A 1072 -47.21 0.31 -1.27
CA MET A 1072 -47.66 0.61 0.10
C MET A 1072 -48.20 2.04 0.27
N TRP A 1073 -47.60 3.01 -0.40
CA TRP A 1073 -48.08 4.40 -0.42
C TRP A 1073 -49.47 4.50 -1.09
N LEU A 1074 -49.72 3.71 -2.14
CA LEU A 1074 -51.03 3.60 -2.79
C LEU A 1074 -52.06 2.88 -1.91
N TRP A 1075 -51.65 1.86 -1.15
CA TRP A 1075 -52.53 1.11 -0.24
C TRP A 1075 -53.20 2.03 0.79
N LEU A 1076 -52.41 2.91 1.43
CA LEU A 1076 -52.91 3.89 2.38
C LEU A 1076 -53.76 4.99 1.74
N GLY A 1077 -53.62 5.21 0.43
CA GLY A 1077 -54.41 6.18 -0.33
C GLY A 1077 -55.77 5.67 -0.79
N ASN A 1078 -56.00 4.35 -0.75
CA ASN A 1078 -57.22 3.72 -1.24
C ASN A 1078 -58.12 3.27 -0.07
N VAL A 1079 -59.20 4.00 0.16
CA VAL A 1079 -60.15 3.76 1.26
C VAL A 1079 -60.95 2.46 1.06
N ASP A 1080 -61.11 2.00 -0.18
CA ASP A 1080 -61.91 0.81 -0.50
C ASP A 1080 -61.30 -0.47 0.08
N LEU A 1081 -59.97 -0.50 0.24
CA LEU A 1081 -59.20 -1.60 0.86
C LEU A 1081 -59.52 -1.85 2.33
N LEU A 1082 -60.20 -0.91 3.00
CA LEU A 1082 -60.62 -1.09 4.38
C LEU A 1082 -61.93 -1.88 4.52
N SER A 1083 -62.58 -2.20 3.39
CA SER A 1083 -63.79 -3.01 3.34
C SER A 1083 -63.43 -4.50 3.33
N PRO A 1084 -63.89 -5.32 4.31
CA PRO A 1084 -63.43 -6.70 4.49
C PRO A 1084 -63.81 -7.67 3.35
N GLY A 1085 -64.65 -7.25 2.39
CA GLY A 1085 -65.04 -8.02 1.21
C GLY A 1085 -64.46 -7.50 -0.11
N PHE A 1086 -63.51 -6.56 -0.08
CA PHE A 1086 -62.92 -6.01 -1.29
C PHE A 1086 -62.04 -7.04 -2.02
N ASP A 1087 -62.28 -7.25 -3.32
CA ASP A 1087 -61.46 -8.15 -4.14
C ASP A 1087 -60.17 -7.46 -4.60
N VAL A 1088 -59.09 -7.71 -3.85
CA VAL A 1088 -57.74 -7.18 -4.12
C VAL A 1088 -57.24 -7.55 -5.52
N ARG A 1089 -57.70 -8.67 -6.11
CA ARG A 1089 -57.27 -9.12 -7.44
C ARG A 1089 -57.76 -8.21 -8.57
N SER A 1090 -58.74 -7.37 -8.29
CA SER A 1090 -59.25 -6.37 -9.25
C SER A 1090 -58.34 -5.15 -9.42
N LEU A 1091 -57.33 -4.99 -8.54
CA LEU A 1091 -56.44 -3.83 -8.56
C LEU A 1091 -55.35 -3.93 -9.64
N PRO A 1092 -54.84 -2.80 -10.15
CA PRO A 1092 -53.72 -2.78 -11.09
C PRO A 1092 -52.43 -3.38 -10.51
N SER A 1093 -51.54 -3.84 -11.39
CA SER A 1093 -50.25 -4.47 -10.99
C SER A 1093 -49.35 -3.59 -10.13
N HIS A 1094 -49.41 -2.25 -10.25
CA HIS A 1094 -48.64 -1.31 -9.45
C HIS A 1094 -49.06 -1.23 -7.97
N TYR A 1095 -50.16 -1.90 -7.59
CA TYR A 1095 -50.53 -2.13 -6.18
C TYR A 1095 -49.82 -3.34 -5.57
N ASP A 1096 -48.96 -4.06 -6.30
CA ASP A 1096 -48.34 -5.30 -5.81
C ASP A 1096 -49.37 -6.25 -5.15
N VAL A 1097 -50.34 -6.66 -5.97
CA VAL A 1097 -51.50 -7.47 -5.58
C VAL A 1097 -51.08 -8.73 -4.81
N ASN A 1098 -49.93 -9.30 -5.14
CA ASN A 1098 -49.39 -10.48 -4.47
C ASN A 1098 -49.14 -10.22 -2.98
N ARG A 1099 -48.34 -9.19 -2.64
CA ARG A 1099 -48.05 -8.87 -1.23
C ARG A 1099 -49.26 -8.30 -0.50
N LEU A 1100 -50.10 -7.51 -1.17
CA LEU A 1100 -51.33 -6.98 -0.57
C LEU A 1100 -52.29 -8.11 -0.18
N SER A 1101 -52.41 -9.16 -1.00
CA SER A 1101 -53.23 -10.35 -0.67
C SER A 1101 -52.71 -11.15 0.53
N LEU A 1102 -51.41 -11.04 0.86
CA LEU A 1102 -50.85 -11.64 2.06
C LEU A 1102 -51.20 -10.87 3.33
N CYS A 1103 -51.55 -9.57 3.22
CA CYS A 1103 -51.96 -8.75 4.35
C CYS A 1103 -53.49 -8.65 4.50
N HIS A 1104 -54.24 -8.69 3.39
CA HIS A 1104 -55.67 -8.38 3.36
C HIS A 1104 -56.56 -9.64 3.37
N GLY A 1105 -57.48 -9.72 4.34
CA GLY A 1105 -58.51 -10.77 4.39
C GLY A 1105 -58.03 -12.14 4.88
N ASN A 1106 -56.79 -12.23 5.39
CA ASN A 1106 -56.26 -13.47 5.96
C ASN A 1106 -56.75 -13.67 7.40
N ALA A 1107 -57.02 -14.93 7.75
CA ALA A 1107 -57.34 -15.32 9.12
C ALA A 1107 -56.13 -15.10 10.03
N GLU A 1108 -56.37 -14.83 11.32
CA GLU A 1108 -55.34 -14.65 12.36
C GLU A 1108 -54.29 -15.77 12.37
N ASP A 1109 -54.71 -17.02 12.16
CA ASP A 1109 -53.81 -18.18 12.17
C ASP A 1109 -52.88 -18.24 10.94
N ALA A 1110 -53.16 -17.46 9.89
CA ALA A 1110 -52.35 -17.38 8.69
C ALA A 1110 -51.34 -16.21 8.70
N GLN A 1111 -51.28 -15.43 9.78
CA GLN A 1111 -50.53 -14.17 9.84
C GLN A 1111 -49.02 -14.37 10.06
N PRO A 1112 -48.17 -13.41 9.63
CA PRO A 1112 -46.71 -13.57 9.64
C PRO A 1112 -46.13 -13.63 11.06
N TRP A 1113 -46.75 -13.03 12.07
CA TRP A 1113 -46.27 -13.12 13.47
C TRP A 1113 -46.36 -14.52 14.09
N LEU A 1114 -47.05 -15.48 13.44
CA LEU A 1114 -47.09 -16.91 13.82
C LEU A 1114 -46.22 -17.79 12.92
N HIS A 1115 -45.94 -17.33 11.70
CA HIS A 1115 -45.36 -18.13 10.61
C HIS A 1115 -44.21 -17.38 9.95
N MET A 1116 -42.98 -17.70 10.36
CA MET A 1116 -41.75 -17.04 9.90
C MET A 1116 -41.47 -17.27 8.41
N ASP A 1117 -41.93 -18.39 7.85
CA ASP A 1117 -41.87 -18.71 6.42
C ASP A 1117 -42.64 -17.72 5.54
N LYS A 1118 -43.49 -16.88 6.14
CA LYS A 1118 -44.25 -15.83 5.46
C LYS A 1118 -43.60 -14.46 5.51
N TYR A 1119 -42.42 -14.31 6.12
CA TYR A 1119 -41.70 -13.03 6.13
C TYR A 1119 -41.30 -12.65 4.70
N TRP A 1120 -41.36 -11.36 4.38
CA TRP A 1120 -40.87 -10.83 3.10
C TRP A 1120 -39.34 -10.79 3.07
N MET A 1121 -38.71 -11.96 3.20
CA MET A 1121 -37.25 -12.14 3.22
C MET A 1121 -36.60 -11.79 1.88
N ASP A 1122 -37.37 -11.80 0.79
CA ASP A 1122 -36.95 -11.36 -0.54
C ASP A 1122 -36.72 -9.84 -0.64
N LEU A 1123 -37.29 -9.06 0.27
CA LEU A 1123 -37.03 -7.62 0.41
C LEU A 1123 -35.82 -7.31 1.31
N ILE A 1124 -35.22 -8.34 1.92
CA ILE A 1124 -34.08 -8.22 2.83
C ILE A 1124 -32.85 -8.77 2.13
N ASP A 1125 -31.78 -7.98 2.14
CA ASP A 1125 -30.47 -8.41 1.63
C ASP A 1125 -29.80 -9.37 2.62
N THR A 1126 -30.28 -10.62 2.63
CA THR A 1126 -29.81 -11.70 3.51
C THR A 1126 -28.36 -12.08 3.23
N ASP A 1127 -27.95 -12.12 1.95
CA ASP A 1127 -26.57 -12.38 1.54
C ASP A 1127 -25.62 -11.33 2.14
N LYS A 1128 -26.00 -10.04 2.13
CA LYS A 1128 -25.20 -9.00 2.77
C LYS A 1128 -25.14 -9.16 4.29
N LEU A 1129 -26.25 -9.50 4.95
CA LEU A 1129 -26.25 -9.75 6.40
C LEU A 1129 -25.34 -10.92 6.78
N GLU A 1130 -25.36 -11.99 6.00
CA GLU A 1130 -24.49 -13.16 6.19
C GLU A 1130 -23.02 -12.80 5.92
N GLN A 1131 -22.72 -12.06 4.86
CA GLN A 1131 -21.36 -11.57 4.58
C GLN A 1131 -20.84 -10.66 5.69
N ASP A 1132 -21.67 -9.72 6.17
CA ASP A 1132 -21.32 -8.82 7.28
C ASP A 1132 -21.05 -9.62 8.57
N PHE A 1133 -21.76 -10.73 8.79
CA PHE A 1133 -21.51 -11.64 9.91
C PHE A 1133 -20.25 -12.49 9.72
N LEU A 1134 -20.02 -13.08 8.55
CA LEU A 1134 -18.79 -13.85 8.28
C LEU A 1134 -17.54 -12.96 8.37
N GLN A 1135 -17.67 -11.69 7.97
CA GLN A 1135 -16.63 -10.67 8.11
C GLN A 1135 -16.67 -9.92 9.45
N PHE A 1136 -17.46 -10.40 10.44
CA PHE A 1136 -17.60 -9.75 11.74
C PHE A 1136 -16.23 -9.47 12.37
N PRO A 1137 -15.91 -8.20 12.67
CA PRO A 1137 -14.56 -7.83 13.02
C PRO A 1137 -14.34 -8.07 14.52
N TRP A 1138 -13.44 -8.99 14.85
CA TRP A 1138 -13.00 -9.23 16.21
C TRP A 1138 -11.51 -9.60 16.27
N GLN A 1139 -10.87 -9.31 17.39
CA GLN A 1139 -9.44 -9.50 17.59
C GLN A 1139 -9.09 -10.99 17.70
N GLY A 1140 -8.49 -11.55 16.66
CA GLY A 1140 -8.19 -12.98 16.55
C GLY A 1140 -8.74 -13.61 15.28
N SER A 1141 -9.80 -13.03 14.70
CA SER A 1141 -10.45 -13.51 13.47
C SER A 1141 -9.50 -13.79 12.29
N GLY A 1142 -8.42 -13.01 12.17
CA GLY A 1142 -7.41 -13.17 11.12
C GLY A 1142 -6.76 -14.56 11.06
N LYS A 1143 -6.74 -15.33 12.17
CA LYS A 1143 -6.20 -16.70 12.16
C LYS A 1143 -7.08 -17.70 11.43
N PHE A 1144 -8.36 -17.39 11.25
CA PHE A 1144 -9.36 -18.26 10.63
C PHE A 1144 -9.75 -17.80 9.20
N ARG A 1145 -9.44 -16.55 8.83
CA ARG A 1145 -9.77 -15.97 7.51
C ARG A 1145 -8.69 -16.30 6.49
N MET A 1146 -9.03 -16.91 5.36
CA MET A 1146 -8.03 -17.37 4.39
C MET A 1146 -7.49 -16.29 3.43
N ASN A 1147 -8.25 -15.25 3.07
CA ASN A 1147 -7.80 -14.23 2.11
C ASN A 1147 -8.05 -12.80 2.61
N ASP A 1148 -6.98 -12.03 2.89
CA ASP A 1148 -7.08 -10.57 3.10
C ASP A 1148 -5.86 -9.78 2.55
N ASP A 1149 -4.81 -10.44 2.04
CA ASP A 1149 -3.63 -9.73 1.52
C ASP A 1149 -3.60 -9.71 -0.01
N ASP A 1150 -4.50 -8.92 -0.60
CA ASP A 1150 -4.13 -7.97 -1.67
C ASP A 1150 -5.34 -7.10 -2.06
N ASN A 1151 -5.22 -5.79 -1.81
CA ASN A 1151 -6.21 -4.78 -2.21
C ASN A 1151 -6.28 -4.55 -3.74
N THR A 1152 -5.78 -5.49 -4.55
CA THR A 1152 -5.74 -5.41 -6.01
C THR A 1152 -5.98 -6.77 -6.67
N SER A 1153 -7.05 -7.47 -6.32
CA SER A 1153 -7.75 -8.31 -7.31
C SER A 1153 -9.15 -8.66 -6.79
N LYS A 1154 -10.08 -8.74 -7.74
CA LYS A 1154 -11.47 -9.11 -7.52
C LYS A 1154 -11.54 -10.34 -6.61
N THR A 1155 -12.25 -10.20 -5.49
CA THR A 1155 -12.72 -11.31 -4.66
C THR A 1155 -13.23 -12.43 -5.56
N THR A 1156 -12.44 -13.49 -5.71
CA THR A 1156 -12.91 -14.72 -6.34
C THR A 1156 -13.94 -15.32 -5.41
N VAL A 1157 -15.13 -15.48 -5.97
CA VAL A 1157 -16.39 -15.86 -5.32
C VAL A 1157 -16.33 -17.29 -4.73
N GLU A 1158 -15.26 -18.05 -4.92
CA GLU A 1158 -15.19 -19.49 -4.58
C GLU A 1158 -14.93 -19.82 -3.10
N ASP A 1159 -14.27 -18.95 -2.31
CA ASP A 1159 -13.95 -19.29 -0.91
C ASP A 1159 -15.07 -18.91 0.07
N SER A 1160 -15.83 -17.84 -0.20
CA SER A 1160 -17.06 -17.50 0.54
C SER A 1160 -18.21 -18.47 0.26
N ILE A 1161 -18.11 -19.24 -0.82
CA ILE A 1161 -19.01 -20.34 -1.16
C ILE A 1161 -18.79 -21.54 -0.24
N SER A 1162 -17.59 -21.80 0.31
CA SER A 1162 -17.35 -23.01 1.12
C SER A 1162 -18.08 -23.03 2.47
N LEU A 1163 -18.23 -21.87 3.15
CA LEU A 1163 -18.98 -21.74 4.40
C LEU A 1163 -20.49 -21.52 4.18
N SER A 1164 -20.87 -20.84 3.09
CA SER A 1164 -22.28 -20.57 2.75
C SER A 1164 -22.99 -21.73 2.04
N THR A 1165 -22.26 -22.59 1.31
CA THR A 1165 -22.89 -23.69 0.55
C THR A 1165 -23.27 -24.91 1.38
N THR A 1166 -22.66 -25.13 2.53
CA THR A 1166 -23.00 -26.27 3.39
C THR A 1166 -24.39 -26.12 3.99
N PHE A 1167 -24.81 -24.87 4.31
CA PHE A 1167 -26.17 -24.58 4.78
C PHE A 1167 -27.19 -24.33 3.65
N ARG A 1168 -26.77 -23.93 2.45
CA ARG A 1168 -27.69 -23.86 1.28
C ARG A 1168 -28.20 -25.23 0.81
N LYS A 1169 -27.61 -26.35 1.24
CA LYS A 1169 -27.97 -27.69 0.73
C LYS A 1169 -29.19 -28.36 1.36
N GLN A 1170 -29.85 -27.77 2.36
CA GLN A 1170 -31.04 -28.40 2.99
C GLN A 1170 -32.37 -27.71 2.78
N ARG A 1171 -32.44 -26.63 2.01
CA ARG A 1171 -33.72 -26.15 1.48
C ARG A 1171 -33.50 -25.67 0.07
N PHE A 1172 -33.82 -26.51 -0.91
CA PHE A 1172 -34.54 -26.15 -2.15
C PHE A 1172 -34.59 -27.37 -3.09
N ILE A 1173 -35.80 -27.87 -3.34
CA ILE A 1173 -36.24 -28.70 -4.47
C ILE A 1173 -37.57 -28.06 -4.88
N THR A 1174 -37.94 -27.71 -6.11
CA THR A 1174 -37.36 -27.78 -7.48
C THR A 1174 -38.34 -26.98 -8.35
N ALA A 1175 -37.85 -26.29 -9.40
CA ALA A 1175 -38.31 -26.45 -10.78
C ALA A 1175 -37.54 -25.51 -11.73
N GLU A 1176 -36.68 -26.14 -12.52
CA GLU A 1176 -36.22 -25.85 -13.89
C GLU A 1176 -37.22 -25.07 -14.77
N SER A 1177 -36.86 -24.40 -15.88
CA SER A 1177 -35.62 -24.05 -16.58
C SER A 1177 -36.05 -23.13 -17.75
N THR A 1178 -35.12 -22.35 -18.32
CA THR A 1178 -34.78 -22.35 -19.77
C THR A 1178 -33.89 -21.14 -20.07
N ILE A 1179 -32.67 -21.39 -20.55
CA ILE A 1179 -32.15 -20.91 -21.84
C ILE A 1179 -30.76 -21.54 -22.06
N ILE A 1180 -30.58 -22.10 -23.26
CA ILE A 1180 -29.44 -22.88 -23.75
C ILE A 1180 -28.31 -21.94 -24.24
N PRO A 1181 -27.02 -22.28 -24.02
CA PRO A 1181 -25.89 -21.54 -24.56
C PRO A 1181 -25.61 -21.91 -26.02
N LEU A 1182 -25.29 -20.92 -26.85
CA LEU A 1182 -24.70 -21.15 -28.18
C LEU A 1182 -23.15 -21.10 -28.10
N PRO A 1183 -22.44 -21.85 -28.96
CA PRO A 1183 -21.04 -22.21 -28.76
C PRO A 1183 -20.04 -21.22 -29.40
N SER A 1184 -18.79 -21.37 -28.97
CA SER A 1184 -17.58 -20.65 -29.38
C SER A 1184 -17.22 -20.81 -30.86
N VAL A 1185 -16.80 -19.71 -31.50
CA VAL A 1185 -16.08 -19.75 -32.78
C VAL A 1185 -14.84 -18.85 -32.72
N THR A 1186 -13.77 -19.43 -33.24
CA THR A 1186 -12.34 -19.15 -33.15
C THR A 1186 -11.85 -18.01 -34.04
N LEU A 1187 -10.74 -17.42 -33.60
CA LEU A 1187 -9.79 -16.61 -34.36
C LEU A 1187 -9.22 -17.38 -35.56
N ILE A 1188 -8.95 -16.65 -36.64
CA ILE A 1188 -8.00 -17.02 -37.70
C ILE A 1188 -7.22 -15.75 -38.06
N GLU A 1189 -5.89 -15.81 -37.98
CA GLU A 1189 -4.96 -14.93 -38.73
C GLU A 1189 -4.37 -15.75 -39.92
N PRO A 1190 -3.48 -15.21 -40.75
CA PRO A 1190 -3.70 -14.31 -41.88
C PRO A 1190 -3.29 -14.97 -43.24
N THR A 1191 -3.77 -14.42 -44.35
CA THR A 1191 -3.18 -14.52 -45.71
C THR A 1191 -3.78 -13.34 -46.49
N VAL A 1192 -3.06 -12.38 -47.07
CA VAL A 1192 -1.79 -12.36 -47.82
C VAL A 1192 -1.08 -11.04 -47.55
#